data_AF-A0AAD5YV81-F1
#
_entry.id   AF-A0AAD5YV81-F1
#
_cell.length_a   1.000
_cell.length_b   1.000
_cell.length_c   1.000
_cell.angle_alpha   90.00
_cell.angle_beta   90.00
_cell.angle_gamma   90.00
#
_symmetry.space_group_name_H-M   'P 1'
#
loop_
_entity.id
_entity.type
_entity.pdbx_description
1 polymer ?
#
loop_
_entity_poly.entity_id
_entity_poly.type
_entity_poly.pdbx_seq_one_letter_code
_entity_poly.pdbx_strand_id
1 'polypeptide(L)'
;MNSHRAYRGTFIQAPSLGKLEILEDHRLVVNQHGFIVTFDRADNFTEITWSEETVIPKGSFVLPTFCDLHLHAPQYLYQGNGLDLPLMQWLDTYILKSEEQLDSDHNLARKVYRKLARRLLTNGTGAVLLFGTIKEDTNLILAEEMQNAGIRAFVGKLSMDISSRPTYVEASAEASLNSAKSFVSRCRDLVQDLQPHERLVEPVLTPRFVPTCSNVLLQGLGVLSNTENLKIQSHLAEAQDQVDWVRKERGKEDIDVFAEHNLLTPRTIQAHCTYLSPPDLSRICGYDTAIAHCPLSNIYFSAEPFRLREALNRNVKVGLGTDIAGGYSVDIMSAMRQAVAVSRMRQGTETTRKVSLDKPVQDDNGTKEGDLAIDWKESVYLATTGGAISLGLGHGLFKAGAPFDAQRITLQSPSTGEGIGAIDFFEDISPSTVTEEMVEKWWCIGDDRNRIPVMVDLRRIAFVSLTAVVLFGTGYSVLYNTYLDTSNPILSNLPHPLSHSHYFANKSNPLNVYFIKKAWGWTTGLFLLLWVTSTPQKRTARRLAQWAVATGVWLLFTMWFFGPSILDRVIVASGGACMVRLPSGELATLPTEACFAGAAIGPTSHPHFFSQISQVSTQAADWKALPRLRRGHDVSGHIFLLTMSTLFLADQLRSSQCLAPWSLAHRISVFANIALIGIWMLASYTTSVYFHSPFEKLSQVTPSASHGLDGICDDANIRL
;
A
#
# COMPACT_ATOMS: atom_id res chain seq x y z
N MET A 1 11.02 8.85 -29.49
CA MET A 1 11.77 9.91 -28.79
C MET A 1 11.91 9.48 -27.35
N ASN A 2 13.15 9.30 -26.88
CA ASN A 2 13.46 8.88 -25.52
C ASN A 2 13.05 9.98 -24.55
N SER A 3 11.98 9.77 -23.79
CA SER A 3 11.38 10.80 -22.95
C SER A 3 11.98 10.77 -21.55
N HIS A 4 12.81 11.75 -21.20
CA HIS A 4 13.24 11.97 -19.83
C HIS A 4 12.08 12.42 -18.94
N ARG A 5 12.15 12.13 -17.64
CA ARG A 5 11.23 12.62 -16.61
C ARG A 5 11.97 13.57 -15.68
N ALA A 6 11.34 14.68 -15.34
CA ALA A 6 11.89 15.64 -14.38
C ALA A 6 11.10 15.63 -13.07
N TYR A 7 11.78 15.89 -11.96
CA TYR A 7 11.21 16.10 -10.63
C TYR A 7 11.72 17.42 -10.08
N ARG A 8 10.85 18.27 -9.54
CA ARG A 8 11.23 19.57 -8.98
C ARG A 8 10.67 19.77 -7.57
N GLY A 9 11.51 20.20 -6.63
CA GLY A 9 11.09 20.57 -5.27
C GLY A 9 12.19 20.35 -4.25
N THR A 10 11.84 19.96 -3.03
CA THR A 10 12.81 19.74 -1.95
C THR A 10 13.33 18.31 -1.94
N PHE A 11 14.66 18.17 -1.90
CA PHE A 11 15.36 16.90 -1.76
C PHE A 11 16.20 16.91 -0.49
N ILE A 12 16.32 15.77 0.17
CA ILE A 12 17.16 15.58 1.35
C ILE A 12 18.11 14.42 1.12
N GLN A 13 19.38 14.61 1.47
CA GLN A 13 20.38 13.56 1.40
C GLN A 13 21.42 13.69 2.52
N ALA A 14 22.05 12.58 2.88
CA ALA A 14 23.08 12.52 3.91
C ALA A 14 24.42 12.09 3.28
N PRO A 15 25.26 13.04 2.80
CA PRO A 15 26.49 12.71 2.06
C PRO A 15 27.61 12.13 2.94
N SER A 16 27.62 12.45 4.23
CA SER A 16 28.64 11.99 5.19
C SER A 16 28.05 11.93 6.60
N LEU A 17 28.74 11.24 7.52
CA LEU A 17 28.36 11.19 8.93
C LEU A 17 28.14 12.60 9.50
N GLY A 18 27.02 12.79 10.21
CA GLY A 18 26.62 14.05 10.84
C GLY A 18 26.14 15.16 9.91
N LYS A 19 26.24 14.98 8.59
CA LYS A 19 25.84 15.97 7.59
C LYS A 19 24.53 15.59 6.92
N LEU A 20 23.55 16.48 6.99
CA LEU A 20 22.28 16.41 6.26
C LEU A 20 22.16 17.64 5.35
N GLU A 21 21.86 17.43 4.08
CA GLU A 21 21.63 18.50 3.12
C GLU A 21 20.14 18.61 2.81
N ILE A 22 19.56 19.80 3.01
CA ILE A 22 18.20 20.14 2.58
C ILE A 22 18.32 21.00 1.33
N LEU A 23 17.97 20.42 0.19
CA LEU A 23 18.19 20.97 -1.14
C LEU A 23 16.85 21.47 -1.69
N GLU A 24 16.54 22.73 -1.39
CA GLU A 24 15.29 23.38 -1.79
C GLU A 24 15.30 23.83 -3.26
N ASP A 25 14.13 23.78 -3.90
CA ASP A 25 13.93 24.12 -5.31
C ASP A 25 14.98 23.52 -6.26
N HIS A 26 15.32 22.25 -6.04
CA HIS A 26 16.18 21.50 -6.95
C HIS A 26 15.34 20.80 -8.01
N ARG A 27 15.98 20.54 -9.16
CA ARG A 27 15.44 19.75 -10.25
C ARG A 27 16.32 18.52 -10.45
N LEU A 28 15.68 17.38 -10.65
CA LEU A 28 16.31 16.09 -10.91
C LEU A 28 15.72 15.50 -12.18
N VAL A 29 16.57 15.11 -13.14
CA VAL A 29 16.12 14.48 -14.39
C VAL A 29 16.56 13.04 -14.43
N VAL A 30 15.61 12.15 -14.75
CA VAL A 30 15.81 10.70 -14.86
C VAL A 30 15.61 10.27 -16.31
N ASN A 31 16.49 9.41 -16.80
CA ASN A 31 16.34 8.80 -18.12
C ASN A 31 15.30 7.66 -18.10
N GLN A 32 14.98 7.14 -19.28
CA GLN A 32 14.01 6.05 -19.43
C GLN A 32 14.43 4.72 -18.77
N HIS A 33 15.71 4.57 -18.41
CA HIS A 33 16.25 3.38 -17.74
C HIS A 33 16.28 3.56 -16.22
N GLY A 34 15.79 4.68 -15.68
CA GLY A 34 15.71 4.93 -14.24
C GLY A 34 16.96 5.55 -13.61
N PHE A 35 17.91 6.07 -14.41
CA PHE A 35 19.12 6.72 -13.89
C PHE A 35 19.04 8.23 -13.95
N ILE A 36 19.59 8.88 -12.93
CA ILE A 36 19.73 10.32 -12.82
C ILE A 36 20.70 10.81 -13.88
N VAL A 37 20.27 11.76 -14.72
CA VAL A 37 21.08 12.41 -15.75
C VAL A 37 21.75 13.66 -15.18
N THR A 38 20.99 14.44 -14.42
CA THR A 38 21.47 15.66 -13.76
C THR A 38 20.62 15.94 -12.53
N PHE A 39 21.22 16.67 -11.58
CA PHE A 39 20.59 17.12 -10.35
C PHE A 39 21.27 18.42 -9.92
N ASP A 40 20.52 19.53 -9.89
CA ASP A 40 21.02 20.86 -9.54
C ASP A 40 19.84 21.76 -9.11
N ARG A 41 20.15 22.97 -8.64
CA ARG A 41 19.14 24.01 -8.37
C ARG A 41 18.36 24.34 -9.64
N ALA A 42 17.06 24.57 -9.50
CA ALA A 42 16.17 24.81 -10.63
C ALA A 42 16.47 26.11 -11.39
N ASP A 43 17.11 27.08 -10.74
CA ASP A 43 17.53 28.38 -11.30
C ASP A 43 18.84 28.31 -12.12
N ASN A 44 19.67 27.30 -11.88
CA ASN A 44 20.96 27.09 -12.57
C ASN A 44 20.96 25.82 -13.43
N PHE A 45 19.78 25.37 -13.88
CA PHE A 45 19.62 24.06 -14.50
C PHE A 45 20.01 24.05 -15.98
N THR A 46 20.80 23.07 -16.39
CA THR A 46 21.21 22.89 -17.79
C THR A 46 20.02 22.54 -18.69
N GLU A 47 19.98 23.06 -19.92
CA GLU A 47 18.93 22.75 -20.89
C GLU A 47 18.95 21.26 -21.27
N ILE A 48 18.04 20.49 -20.69
CA ILE A 48 17.73 19.12 -21.06
C ILE A 48 16.24 19.05 -21.36
N THR A 49 15.85 18.38 -22.43
CA THR A 49 14.42 18.20 -22.75
C THR A 49 13.85 17.02 -21.95
N TRP A 50 12.67 17.21 -21.35
CA TRP A 50 11.90 16.16 -20.68
C TRP A 50 10.45 16.18 -21.16
N SER A 51 9.74 15.06 -21.03
CA SER A 51 8.33 14.95 -21.44
C SER A 51 7.35 15.39 -20.36
N GLU A 52 7.73 15.24 -19.10
CA GLU A 52 6.87 15.48 -17.94
C GLU A 52 7.74 15.97 -16.78
N GLU A 53 7.25 16.99 -16.05
CA GLU A 53 7.85 17.47 -14.81
C GLU A 53 6.88 17.21 -13.66
N THR A 54 7.30 16.42 -12.67
CA THR A 54 6.58 16.22 -11.42
C THR A 54 7.05 17.23 -10.38
N VAL A 55 6.15 18.11 -9.95
CA VAL A 55 6.44 19.03 -8.83
C VAL A 55 6.16 18.32 -7.51
N ILE A 56 7.16 18.26 -6.63
CA ILE A 56 7.03 17.78 -5.27
C ILE A 56 6.17 18.78 -4.49
N PRO A 57 5.07 18.34 -3.86
CA PRO A 57 4.19 19.26 -3.14
C PRO A 57 4.93 20.00 -2.02
N LYS A 58 4.45 21.22 -1.75
CA LYS A 58 4.77 21.97 -0.54
C LYS A 58 4.54 21.10 0.72
N GLY A 59 5.36 21.29 1.75
CA GLY A 59 5.35 20.47 2.96
C GLY A 59 5.78 19.02 2.74
N SER A 60 6.46 18.73 1.62
CA SER A 60 7.00 17.41 1.28
C SER A 60 8.44 17.51 0.82
N PHE A 61 9.18 16.41 0.97
CA PHE A 61 10.53 16.27 0.44
C PHE A 61 10.77 14.86 -0.12
N VAL A 62 11.82 14.72 -0.91
CA VAL A 62 12.28 13.42 -1.45
C VAL A 62 13.63 13.07 -0.83
N LEU A 63 13.80 11.84 -0.38
CA LEU A 63 15.08 11.31 0.08
C LEU A 63 15.36 9.94 -0.56
N PRO A 64 16.63 9.47 -0.58
CA PRO A 64 16.95 8.12 -1.01
C PRO A 64 16.14 7.06 -0.26
N THR A 65 15.78 5.96 -0.92
CA THR A 65 15.20 4.81 -0.24
C THR A 65 16.17 4.26 0.81
N PHE A 66 15.64 3.64 1.85
CA PHE A 66 16.47 3.00 2.86
C PHE A 66 17.10 1.71 2.34
N CYS A 67 18.26 1.40 2.91
CA CYS A 67 18.98 0.15 2.75
C CYS A 67 18.85 -0.66 4.05
N ASP A 68 18.35 -1.89 3.95
CA ASP A 68 18.33 -2.85 5.05
C ASP A 68 19.40 -3.91 4.82
N LEU A 69 20.44 -3.89 5.65
CA LEU A 69 21.62 -4.75 5.49
C LEU A 69 21.44 -6.14 6.08
N HIS A 70 20.33 -6.42 6.79
CA HIS A 70 20.13 -7.73 7.39
C HIS A 70 18.67 -7.98 7.75
N LEU A 71 18.04 -8.95 7.07
CA LEU A 71 16.65 -9.35 7.32
C LEU A 71 16.47 -10.84 7.00
N HIS A 72 15.94 -11.65 7.93
CA HIS A 72 15.56 -13.04 7.63
C HIS A 72 14.15 -13.13 7.07
N ALA A 73 14.05 -13.26 5.74
CA ALA A 73 12.77 -13.27 5.04
C ALA A 73 11.79 -14.34 5.53
N PRO A 74 12.21 -15.60 5.85
CA PRO A 74 11.28 -16.64 6.28
C PRO A 74 10.64 -16.33 7.63
N GLN A 75 11.39 -15.65 8.49
CA GLN A 75 10.99 -15.33 9.86
C GLN A 75 9.90 -14.25 9.92
N TYR A 76 9.65 -13.55 8.81
CA TYR A 76 8.50 -12.66 8.68
C TYR A 76 7.15 -13.35 8.99
N LEU A 77 7.08 -14.69 8.88
CA LEU A 77 5.91 -15.47 9.28
C LEU A 77 5.53 -15.29 10.77
N TYR A 78 6.52 -15.13 11.65
CA TYR A 78 6.34 -14.98 13.10
C TYR A 78 6.90 -13.64 13.61
N GLN A 79 6.96 -12.62 12.76
CA GLN A 79 7.35 -11.27 13.15
C GLN A 79 6.52 -10.80 14.36
N GLY A 80 7.19 -10.49 15.48
CA GLY A 80 6.57 -9.97 16.71
C GLY A 80 6.11 -11.03 17.71
N ASN A 81 6.49 -12.30 17.54
CA ASN A 81 6.12 -13.39 18.44
C ASN A 81 7.31 -13.92 19.26
N GLY A 82 7.06 -14.25 20.53
CA GLY A 82 7.97 -15.05 21.37
C GLY A 82 9.25 -14.37 21.84
N LEU A 83 9.35 -13.04 21.74
CA LEU A 83 10.54 -12.27 22.13
C LEU A 83 10.78 -12.21 23.64
N ASP A 84 9.85 -12.71 24.44
CA ASP A 84 9.98 -12.92 25.88
C ASP A 84 10.75 -14.22 26.21
N LEU A 85 10.93 -15.12 25.24
CA LEU A 85 11.66 -16.37 25.42
C LEU A 85 13.17 -16.17 25.29
N PRO A 86 14.00 -16.97 25.98
CA PRO A 86 15.44 -17.03 25.73
C PRO A 86 15.75 -17.39 24.27
N LEU A 87 16.83 -16.83 23.70
CA LEU A 87 17.20 -16.95 22.28
C LEU A 87 17.07 -18.38 21.74
N MET A 88 17.66 -19.37 22.42
CA MET A 88 17.65 -20.76 21.96
C MET A 88 16.23 -21.38 21.95
N GLN A 89 15.39 -21.03 22.93
CA GLN A 89 14.00 -21.51 22.97
C GLN A 89 13.15 -20.83 21.89
N TRP A 90 13.38 -19.53 21.67
CA TRP A 90 12.73 -18.77 20.61
C TRP A 90 13.08 -19.30 19.22
N LEU A 91 14.36 -19.59 18.98
CA LEU A 91 14.85 -20.15 17.73
C LEU A 91 14.17 -21.48 17.38
N ASP A 92 14.09 -22.40 18.35
CA ASP A 92 13.45 -23.70 18.13
C ASP A 92 11.92 -23.59 17.96
N THR A 93 11.26 -22.79 18.81
CA THR A 93 9.78 -22.69 18.85
C THR A 93 9.20 -21.99 17.62
N TYR A 94 9.85 -20.91 17.16
CA TYR A 94 9.32 -20.03 16.12
C TYR A 94 10.18 -20.03 14.85
N ILE A 95 11.49 -19.82 14.98
CA ILE A 95 12.34 -19.50 13.83
C ILE A 95 12.58 -20.70 12.94
N LEU A 96 13.20 -21.77 13.46
CA LEU A 96 13.47 -22.97 12.67
C LEU A 96 12.16 -23.60 12.15
N LYS A 97 11.08 -23.44 12.91
CA LYS A 97 9.74 -23.87 12.50
C LYS A 97 9.20 -23.07 11.32
N SER A 98 9.41 -21.76 11.27
CA SER A 98 9.01 -20.94 10.11
C SER A 98 9.79 -21.33 8.86
N GLU A 99 11.10 -21.49 8.98
CA GLU A 99 11.97 -21.82 7.86
C GLU A 99 11.58 -23.19 7.24
N GLU A 100 11.34 -24.21 8.07
CA GLU A 100 10.81 -25.51 7.63
C GLU A 100 9.41 -25.44 6.99
N GLN A 101 8.49 -24.64 7.54
CA GLN A 101 7.15 -24.51 6.99
C GLN A 101 7.17 -23.91 5.58
N LEU A 102 8.03 -22.91 5.37
CA LEU A 102 8.16 -22.29 4.06
C LEU A 102 8.85 -23.23 3.05
N ASP A 103 9.82 -24.02 3.51
CA ASP A 103 10.48 -25.04 2.70
C ASP A 103 9.55 -26.21 2.30
N SER A 104 8.52 -26.48 3.09
CA SER A 104 7.52 -27.52 2.81
C SER A 104 6.29 -27.03 2.04
N ASP A 105 6.01 -25.72 2.03
CA ASP A 105 4.86 -25.12 1.35
C ASP A 105 5.25 -23.88 0.53
N HIS A 106 5.47 -24.09 -0.77
CA HIS A 106 5.78 -23.03 -1.73
C HIS A 106 4.67 -21.98 -1.87
N ASN A 107 3.40 -22.32 -1.61
CA ASN A 107 2.30 -21.36 -1.65
C ASN A 107 2.35 -20.44 -0.43
N LEU A 108 2.67 -21.01 0.74
CA LEU A 108 2.92 -20.23 1.95
C LEU A 108 4.14 -19.32 1.77
N ALA A 109 5.27 -19.83 1.28
CA ALA A 109 6.47 -19.04 1.00
C ALA A 109 6.16 -17.83 0.09
N ARG A 110 5.47 -18.07 -1.02
CA ARG A 110 5.05 -16.99 -1.95
C ARG A 110 4.13 -15.98 -1.27
N LYS A 111 3.20 -16.42 -0.41
CA LYS A 111 2.30 -15.52 0.34
C LYS A 111 3.08 -14.66 1.34
N VAL A 112 4.04 -15.24 2.06
CA VAL A 112 4.88 -14.54 3.05
C VAL A 112 5.78 -13.53 2.36
N TYR A 113 6.56 -13.95 1.36
CA TYR A 113 7.51 -13.07 0.66
C TYR A 113 6.83 -11.95 -0.12
N ARG A 114 5.66 -12.20 -0.71
CA ARG A 114 4.86 -11.13 -1.33
C ARG A 114 4.39 -10.08 -0.33
N LYS A 115 4.02 -10.50 0.88
CA LYS A 115 3.60 -9.58 1.95
C LYS A 115 4.81 -8.79 2.47
N LEU A 116 5.94 -9.46 2.66
CA LEU A 116 7.19 -8.83 3.04
C LEU A 116 7.60 -7.76 2.02
N ALA A 117 7.66 -8.08 0.72
CA ALA A 117 8.03 -7.13 -0.33
C ALA A 117 7.12 -5.88 -0.33
N ARG A 118 5.80 -6.06 -0.21
CA ARG A 118 4.87 -4.92 -0.07
C ARG A 118 5.14 -4.08 1.18
N ARG A 119 5.50 -4.73 2.29
CA ARG A 119 5.75 -4.06 3.56
C ARG A 119 7.08 -3.29 3.52
N LEU A 120 8.11 -3.83 2.87
CA LEU A 120 9.38 -3.14 2.61
C LEU A 120 9.17 -1.85 1.82
N LEU A 121 8.43 -1.92 0.69
CA LEU A 121 8.08 -0.73 -0.10
C LEU A 121 7.29 0.30 0.70
N THR A 122 6.33 -0.15 1.51
CA THR A 122 5.48 0.74 2.35
C THR A 122 6.30 1.49 3.39
N ASN A 123 7.40 0.90 3.88
CA ASN A 123 8.32 1.54 4.83
C ASN A 123 9.52 2.23 4.15
N GLY A 124 9.54 2.28 2.82
CA GLY A 124 10.58 3.00 2.07
C GLY A 124 11.91 2.27 1.93
N THR A 125 11.96 0.95 2.15
CA THR A 125 13.16 0.12 1.89
C THR A 125 13.24 -0.20 0.39
N GLY A 126 14.29 0.30 -0.26
CA GLY A 126 14.52 0.10 -1.70
C GLY A 126 15.62 -0.92 -2.00
N ALA A 127 16.53 -1.13 -1.05
CA ALA A 127 17.56 -2.16 -1.12
C ALA A 127 17.55 -3.02 0.16
N VAL A 128 17.66 -4.34 0.01
CA VAL A 128 17.64 -5.27 1.15
C VAL A 128 18.57 -6.46 0.95
N LEU A 129 19.27 -6.84 2.01
CA LEU A 129 20.08 -8.04 2.10
C LEU A 129 19.36 -9.11 2.94
N LEU A 130 18.98 -10.20 2.28
CA LEU A 130 18.01 -11.17 2.77
C LEU A 130 18.67 -12.50 3.12
N PHE A 131 18.48 -12.95 4.36
CA PHE A 131 18.64 -14.34 4.76
C PHE A 131 17.38 -15.10 4.37
N GLY A 132 17.54 -16.18 3.63
CA GLY A 132 16.48 -17.06 3.18
C GLY A 132 16.39 -18.36 3.97
N THR A 133 16.05 -19.47 3.32
CA THR A 133 16.03 -20.82 3.91
C THR A 133 17.15 -21.70 3.35
N ILE A 134 17.25 -22.97 3.77
CA ILE A 134 18.22 -23.93 3.19
C ILE A 134 17.81 -24.47 1.81
N LYS A 135 16.54 -24.34 1.37
CA LYS A 135 16.06 -24.89 0.08
C LYS A 135 16.12 -23.87 -1.05
N GLU A 136 16.65 -24.29 -2.20
CA GLU A 136 16.81 -23.43 -3.38
C GLU A 136 15.49 -22.87 -3.90
N ASP A 137 14.46 -23.73 -4.03
CA ASP A 137 13.19 -23.33 -4.62
C ASP A 137 12.49 -22.25 -3.80
N THR A 138 12.50 -22.37 -2.48
CA THR A 138 11.99 -21.33 -1.56
C THR A 138 12.69 -20.00 -1.76
N ASN A 139 14.02 -20.02 -1.91
CA ASN A 139 14.82 -18.81 -2.14
C ASN A 139 14.62 -18.21 -3.54
N LEU A 140 14.33 -19.03 -4.55
CA LEU A 140 13.95 -18.54 -5.88
C LEU A 140 12.59 -17.86 -5.86
N ILE A 141 11.63 -18.33 -5.05
CA ILE A 141 10.36 -17.62 -4.83
C ILE A 141 10.61 -16.27 -4.16
N LEU A 142 11.53 -16.19 -3.20
CA LEU A 142 11.92 -14.93 -2.58
C LEU A 142 12.50 -13.96 -3.60
N ALA A 143 13.45 -14.41 -4.42
CA ALA A 143 14.02 -13.64 -5.52
C ALA A 143 12.94 -13.15 -6.51
N GLU A 144 12.04 -14.04 -6.93
CA GLU A 144 10.92 -13.72 -7.83
C GLU A 144 10.02 -12.61 -7.24
N GLU A 145 9.63 -12.71 -5.97
CA GLU A 145 8.74 -11.73 -5.35
C GLU A 145 9.43 -10.36 -5.15
N MET A 146 10.74 -10.32 -4.88
CA MET A 146 11.49 -9.07 -4.79
C MET A 146 11.69 -8.39 -6.15
N GLN A 147 12.07 -9.16 -7.17
CA GLN A 147 12.18 -8.68 -8.56
C GLN A 147 10.84 -8.13 -9.06
N ASN A 148 9.73 -8.84 -8.80
CA ASN A 148 8.38 -8.41 -9.17
C ASN A 148 7.91 -7.15 -8.42
N ALA A 149 8.39 -6.95 -7.20
CA ALA A 149 8.09 -5.76 -6.41
C ALA A 149 8.89 -4.53 -6.83
N GLY A 150 9.98 -4.72 -7.60
CA GLY A 150 10.90 -3.64 -7.95
C GLY A 150 11.84 -3.27 -6.80
N ILE A 151 12.18 -4.23 -5.92
CA ILE A 151 13.12 -4.04 -4.81
C ILE A 151 14.48 -4.57 -5.22
N ARG A 152 15.54 -3.80 -4.97
CA ARG A 152 16.90 -4.28 -5.13
C ARG A 152 17.23 -5.26 -4.01
N ALA A 153 17.32 -6.55 -4.33
CA ALA A 153 17.45 -7.58 -3.31
C ALA A 153 18.69 -8.44 -3.51
N PHE A 154 19.42 -8.64 -2.41
CA PHE A 154 20.52 -9.57 -2.32
C PHE A 154 20.02 -10.81 -1.58
N VAL A 155 19.78 -11.90 -2.30
CA VAL A 155 19.07 -13.07 -1.77
C VAL A 155 20.04 -14.18 -1.41
N GLY A 156 20.02 -14.57 -0.15
CA GLY A 156 20.88 -15.60 0.40
C GLY A 156 20.17 -16.91 0.70
N LYS A 157 20.48 -17.96 -0.05
CA LYS A 157 20.18 -19.33 0.38
C LYS A 157 21.12 -19.71 1.53
N LEU A 158 20.54 -20.08 2.68
CA LEU A 158 21.29 -20.46 3.88
C LEU A 158 22.12 -21.71 3.63
N SER A 159 23.39 -21.69 4.03
CA SER A 159 24.26 -22.86 4.07
C SER A 159 24.48 -23.30 5.52
N MET A 160 24.11 -24.56 5.83
CA MET A 160 24.24 -25.17 7.16
C MET A 160 24.35 -26.70 7.07
N ASP A 161 25.49 -27.26 7.48
CA ASP A 161 25.71 -28.72 7.57
C ASP A 161 25.82 -29.24 9.02
N ILE A 162 25.62 -28.35 10.00
CA ILE A 162 25.51 -28.67 11.42
C ILE A 162 24.26 -27.98 11.96
N SER A 163 23.43 -28.70 12.74
CA SER A 163 22.21 -28.14 13.33
C SER A 163 21.89 -28.82 14.66
N SER A 164 21.36 -28.05 15.60
CA SER A 164 20.73 -28.60 16.82
C SER A 164 19.40 -29.30 16.52
N ARG A 165 18.81 -29.03 15.34
CA ARG A 165 17.55 -29.58 14.87
C ARG A 165 17.77 -30.52 13.69
N PRO A 166 17.80 -31.85 13.88
CA PRO A 166 18.16 -32.80 12.83
C PRO A 166 17.23 -32.81 11.60
N THR A 167 16.00 -32.31 11.75
CA THR A 167 15.05 -32.15 10.63
C THR A 167 15.37 -30.97 9.72
N TYR A 168 16.24 -30.06 10.17
CA TYR A 168 16.60 -28.83 9.46
C TYR A 168 18.11 -28.65 9.38
N VAL A 169 18.72 -29.42 8.48
CA VAL A 169 20.16 -29.42 8.19
C VAL A 169 20.39 -29.94 6.78
N GLU A 170 21.46 -29.52 6.13
CA GLU A 170 21.88 -30.09 4.86
C GLU A 170 22.70 -31.37 5.08
N ALA A 171 22.62 -32.32 4.16
CA ALA A 171 23.15 -33.67 4.37
C ALA A 171 24.68 -33.72 4.56
N SER A 172 25.42 -32.75 4.02
CA SER A 172 26.86 -32.61 4.14
C SER A 172 27.33 -31.24 3.64
N ALA A 173 28.58 -30.87 3.94
CA ALA A 173 29.24 -29.71 3.33
C ALA A 173 29.17 -29.73 1.79
N GLU A 174 29.39 -30.89 1.17
CA GLU A 174 29.34 -31.05 -0.28
C GLU A 174 27.92 -30.80 -0.83
N ALA A 175 26.89 -31.36 -0.18
CA ALA A 175 25.49 -31.12 -0.56
C ALA A 175 25.13 -29.63 -0.45
N SER A 176 25.58 -28.97 0.62
CA SER A 176 25.37 -27.53 0.82
C SER A 176 26.04 -26.69 -0.26
N LEU A 177 27.30 -26.99 -0.58
CA LEU A 177 28.06 -26.30 -1.63
C LEU A 177 27.44 -26.48 -3.01
N ASN A 178 27.01 -27.71 -3.35
CA ASN A 178 26.36 -27.99 -4.62
C ASN A 178 25.03 -27.24 -4.74
N SER A 179 24.25 -27.21 -3.66
CA SER A 179 22.99 -26.49 -3.63
C SER A 179 23.18 -24.96 -3.66
N ALA A 180 24.23 -24.43 -3.02
CA ALA A 180 24.59 -23.01 -3.13
C ALA A 180 24.99 -22.63 -4.57
N LYS A 181 25.81 -23.45 -5.24
CA LYS A 181 26.17 -23.26 -6.66
C LYS A 181 24.94 -23.31 -7.58
N SER A 182 24.06 -24.28 -7.37
CA SER A 182 22.81 -24.42 -8.13
C SER A 182 21.91 -23.20 -7.93
N PHE A 183 21.72 -22.74 -6.69
CA PHE A 183 20.96 -21.53 -6.41
C PHE A 183 21.55 -20.30 -7.10
N VAL A 184 22.88 -20.10 -7.04
CA VAL A 184 23.55 -18.98 -7.71
C VAL A 184 23.26 -18.98 -9.22
N SER A 185 23.37 -20.13 -9.87
CA SER A 185 23.05 -20.26 -11.30
C SER A 185 21.59 -19.93 -11.58
N ARG A 186 20.66 -20.59 -10.89
CA ARG A 186 19.21 -20.43 -11.11
C ARG A 186 18.72 -19.02 -10.78
N CYS A 187 19.30 -18.37 -9.79
CA CYS A 187 18.98 -16.98 -9.43
C CYS A 187 19.44 -15.99 -10.51
N ARG A 188 20.61 -16.21 -11.11
CA ARG A 188 21.07 -15.42 -12.27
C ARG A 188 20.18 -15.67 -13.49
N ASP A 189 19.80 -16.92 -13.73
CA ASP A 189 18.91 -17.31 -14.84
C ASP A 189 17.53 -16.67 -14.73
N LEU A 190 17.01 -16.44 -13.52
CA LEU A 190 15.72 -15.78 -13.25
C LEU A 190 15.62 -14.39 -13.91
N VAL A 191 16.73 -13.67 -14.00
CA VAL A 191 16.78 -12.28 -14.48
C VAL A 191 17.58 -12.11 -15.77
N GLN A 192 18.02 -13.21 -16.39
CA GLN A 192 18.92 -13.17 -17.55
C GLN A 192 18.29 -12.49 -18.77
N ASP A 193 16.98 -12.69 -18.98
CA ASP A 193 16.22 -12.15 -20.10
C ASP A 193 15.90 -10.65 -19.93
N LEU A 194 16.11 -10.10 -18.72
CA LEU A 194 15.91 -8.69 -18.43
C LEU A 194 17.13 -7.87 -18.85
N GLN A 195 16.90 -6.61 -19.23
CA GLN A 195 17.99 -5.69 -19.50
C GLN A 195 18.79 -5.43 -18.22
N PRO A 196 20.11 -5.13 -18.29
CA PRO A 196 20.94 -4.97 -17.10
C PRO A 196 20.39 -3.98 -16.05
N HIS A 197 19.71 -2.92 -16.47
CA HIS A 197 19.11 -1.93 -15.58
C HIS A 197 17.81 -2.38 -14.90
N GLU A 198 17.18 -3.45 -15.41
CA GLU A 198 15.96 -4.04 -14.86
C GLU A 198 16.26 -5.21 -13.90
N ARG A 199 17.52 -5.68 -13.86
CA ARG A 199 17.97 -6.75 -12.96
C ARG A 199 18.16 -6.18 -11.57
N LEU A 200 17.27 -6.52 -10.65
CA LEU A 200 17.25 -5.99 -9.29
C LEU A 200 17.68 -7.02 -8.25
N VAL A 201 17.80 -8.29 -8.63
CA VAL A 201 18.09 -9.39 -7.70
C VAL A 201 19.44 -10.03 -7.99
N GLU A 202 20.22 -10.28 -6.94
CA GLU A 202 21.52 -10.95 -6.99
C GLU A 202 21.62 -12.06 -5.92
N PRO A 203 22.26 -13.19 -6.21
CA PRO A 203 22.51 -14.23 -5.20
C PRO A 203 23.67 -13.85 -4.26
N VAL A 204 23.56 -14.29 -2.99
CA VAL A 204 24.59 -14.10 -1.95
C VAL A 204 24.93 -15.43 -1.27
N LEU A 205 26.22 -15.67 -1.02
CA LEU A 205 26.63 -16.82 -0.21
C LEU A 205 26.36 -16.54 1.27
N THR A 206 25.63 -17.44 1.91
CA THR A 206 25.07 -17.18 3.25
C THR A 206 25.36 -18.35 4.19
N PRO A 207 26.61 -18.55 4.62
CA PRO A 207 26.85 -19.37 5.81
C PRO A 207 26.07 -18.74 6.95
N ARG A 208 25.20 -19.48 7.65
CA ARG A 208 24.31 -18.83 8.65
C ARG A 208 25.15 -18.14 9.73
N PHE A 209 26.06 -18.89 10.34
CA PHE A 209 27.05 -18.46 11.35
C PHE A 209 27.97 -19.66 11.66
N VAL A 210 29.15 -19.41 12.26
CA VAL A 210 30.20 -20.45 12.47
C VAL A 210 29.70 -21.74 13.15
N PRO A 211 28.90 -21.71 14.23
CA PRO A 211 28.41 -22.92 14.90
C PRO A 211 27.65 -23.92 14.02
N THR A 212 27.07 -23.48 12.90
CA THR A 212 26.23 -24.32 12.03
C THR A 212 26.90 -24.71 10.72
N CYS A 213 28.17 -24.32 10.54
CA CYS A 213 28.95 -24.60 9.36
C CYS A 213 30.26 -25.30 9.74
N SER A 214 30.53 -26.46 9.13
CA SER A 214 31.85 -27.09 9.22
C SER A 214 32.91 -26.23 8.53
N ASN A 215 34.18 -26.39 8.93
CA ASN A 215 35.30 -25.70 8.28
C ASN A 215 35.39 -26.05 6.79
N VAL A 216 35.01 -27.28 6.40
CA VAL A 216 34.97 -27.70 4.99
C VAL A 216 33.95 -26.88 4.21
N LEU A 217 32.76 -26.66 4.77
CA LEU A 217 31.73 -25.83 4.17
C LEU A 217 32.17 -24.36 4.07
N LEU A 218 32.70 -23.79 5.17
CA LEU A 218 33.20 -22.41 5.19
C LEU A 218 34.31 -22.18 4.15
N GLN A 219 35.29 -23.10 4.07
CA GLN A 219 36.34 -23.04 3.06
C GLN A 219 35.77 -23.07 1.64
N GLY A 220 34.83 -23.98 1.37
CA GLY A 220 34.22 -24.13 0.06
C GLY A 220 33.43 -22.89 -0.37
N LEU A 221 32.72 -22.25 0.56
CA LEU A 221 31.99 -21.00 0.31
C LEU A 221 32.96 -19.83 0.06
N GLY A 222 34.07 -19.75 0.79
CA GLY A 222 35.12 -18.74 0.54
C GLY A 222 35.75 -18.89 -0.84
N VAL A 223 36.07 -20.12 -1.25
CA VAL A 223 36.54 -20.40 -2.61
C VAL A 223 35.49 -20.00 -3.65
N LEU A 224 34.23 -20.40 -3.44
CA LEU A 224 33.13 -20.08 -4.36
C LEU A 224 32.90 -18.57 -4.51
N SER A 225 32.94 -17.81 -3.41
CA SER A 225 32.83 -16.35 -3.43
C SER A 225 33.90 -15.73 -4.31
N ASN A 226 35.14 -16.18 -4.16
CA ASN A 226 36.27 -15.65 -4.92
C ASN A 226 36.21 -16.02 -6.40
N THR A 227 35.82 -17.26 -6.74
CA THR A 227 35.74 -17.71 -8.14
C THR A 227 34.58 -17.06 -8.89
N GLU A 228 33.46 -16.82 -8.23
CA GLU A 228 32.22 -16.32 -8.85
C GLU A 228 31.94 -14.83 -8.57
N ASN A 229 32.86 -14.15 -7.87
CA ASN A 229 32.74 -12.75 -7.43
C ASN A 229 31.43 -12.47 -6.67
N LEU A 230 31.07 -13.36 -5.73
CA LEU A 230 29.82 -13.27 -4.96
C LEU A 230 30.01 -12.50 -3.65
N LYS A 231 28.94 -11.83 -3.21
CA LYS A 231 28.83 -11.29 -1.85
C LYS A 231 28.72 -12.41 -0.82
N ILE A 232 29.12 -12.10 0.40
CA ILE A 232 28.99 -12.98 1.56
C ILE A 232 28.20 -12.23 2.63
N GLN A 233 27.29 -12.94 3.29
CA GLN A 233 26.65 -12.44 4.51
C GLN A 233 26.65 -13.53 5.59
N SER A 234 26.85 -13.14 6.85
CA SER A 234 26.77 -14.05 8.01
C SER A 234 26.50 -13.28 9.31
N HIS A 235 26.39 -13.99 10.43
CA HIS A 235 26.42 -13.39 11.77
C HIS A 235 27.84 -13.52 12.33
N LEU A 236 28.30 -12.49 13.04
CA LEU A 236 29.61 -12.47 13.69
C LEU A 236 29.48 -11.91 15.10
N ALA A 237 29.93 -12.68 16.09
CA ALA A 237 30.06 -12.24 17.49
C ALA A 237 28.81 -11.49 18.03
N GLU A 238 27.60 -12.04 17.78
CA GLU A 238 26.33 -11.43 18.16
C GLU A 238 26.04 -11.53 19.67
N ALA A 239 26.24 -12.72 20.23
CA ALA A 239 25.88 -13.09 21.59
C ALA A 239 27.05 -13.78 22.30
N GLN A 240 27.15 -13.59 23.62
CA GLN A 240 28.21 -14.18 24.44
C GLN A 240 28.23 -15.71 24.32
N ASP A 241 27.06 -16.35 24.38
CA ASP A 241 26.93 -17.81 24.26
C ASP A 241 27.43 -18.34 22.91
N GLN A 242 27.21 -17.60 21.81
CA GLN A 242 27.76 -17.94 20.50
C GLN A 242 29.28 -17.87 20.51
N VAL A 243 29.85 -16.77 21.02
CA VAL A 243 31.31 -16.56 21.07
C VAL A 243 31.96 -17.67 21.90
N ASP A 244 31.38 -18.01 23.05
CA ASP A 244 31.90 -19.06 23.92
C ASP A 244 31.75 -20.46 23.29
N TRP A 245 30.67 -20.70 22.54
CA TRP A 245 30.53 -21.93 21.75
C TRP A 245 31.66 -22.04 20.71
N VAL A 246 31.91 -21.00 19.91
CA VAL A 246 32.98 -21.03 18.90
C VAL A 246 34.35 -21.27 19.55
N ARG A 247 34.66 -20.58 20.65
CA ARG A 247 35.90 -20.80 21.41
C ARG A 247 36.02 -22.25 21.89
N LYS A 248 34.94 -22.82 22.42
CA LYS A 248 34.94 -24.20 22.92
C LYS A 248 35.16 -25.22 21.81
N GLU A 249 34.47 -25.09 20.67
CA GLU A 249 34.48 -26.09 19.60
C GLU A 249 35.62 -25.92 18.60
N ARG A 250 36.19 -24.71 18.47
CA ARG A 250 37.23 -24.39 17.49
C ARG A 250 38.55 -23.94 18.12
N GLY A 251 38.56 -23.55 19.39
CA GLY A 251 39.74 -23.00 20.06
C GLY A 251 40.17 -21.63 19.49
N LYS A 252 39.24 -20.90 18.85
CA LYS A 252 39.50 -19.64 18.13
C LYS A 252 38.37 -18.66 18.35
N GLU A 253 38.62 -17.38 18.05
CA GLU A 253 37.57 -16.38 17.98
C GLU A 253 36.78 -16.48 16.66
N ASP A 254 35.52 -16.06 16.69
CA ASP A 254 34.60 -16.11 15.54
C ASP A 254 35.17 -15.38 14.31
N ILE A 255 35.79 -14.22 14.53
CA ILE A 255 36.46 -13.42 13.49
C ILE A 255 37.66 -14.16 12.86
N ASP A 256 38.40 -14.95 13.65
CA ASP A 256 39.56 -15.69 13.15
C ASP A 256 39.12 -16.84 12.25
N VAL A 257 38.02 -17.52 12.61
CA VAL A 257 37.44 -18.58 11.78
C VAL A 257 37.03 -18.02 10.42
N PHE A 258 36.30 -16.90 10.35
CA PHE A 258 35.93 -16.32 9.05
C PHE A 258 37.16 -15.84 8.26
N ALA A 259 38.16 -15.24 8.93
CA ALA A 259 39.39 -14.77 8.28
C ALA A 259 40.16 -15.91 7.60
N GLU A 260 40.36 -17.03 8.31
CA GLU A 260 41.09 -18.20 7.80
C GLU A 260 40.46 -18.82 6.55
N HIS A 261 39.14 -18.74 6.44
CA HIS A 261 38.37 -19.29 5.32
C HIS A 261 38.13 -18.27 4.19
N ASN A 262 38.78 -17.10 4.23
CA ASN A 262 38.62 -16.01 3.25
C ASN A 262 37.18 -15.50 3.13
N LEU A 263 36.47 -15.44 4.25
CA LEU A 263 35.09 -14.96 4.31
C LEU A 263 34.97 -13.52 4.83
N LEU A 264 36.07 -12.88 5.22
CA LEU A 264 36.14 -11.44 5.50
C LEU A 264 36.78 -10.72 4.31
N THR A 265 35.95 -10.02 3.53
CA THR A 265 36.34 -9.42 2.25
C THR A 265 35.62 -8.08 2.04
N PRO A 266 36.02 -7.29 1.02
CA PRO A 266 35.27 -6.09 0.60
C PRO A 266 33.80 -6.34 0.22
N ARG A 267 33.42 -7.60 -0.08
CA ARG A 267 32.07 -8.03 -0.45
C ARG A 267 31.33 -8.74 0.70
N THR A 268 31.89 -8.71 1.90
CA THR A 268 31.32 -9.35 3.09
C THR A 268 30.55 -8.33 3.93
N ILE A 269 29.36 -8.74 4.38
CA ILE A 269 28.56 -8.01 5.37
C ILE A 269 28.33 -8.93 6.57
N GLN A 270 28.74 -8.50 7.76
CA GLN A 270 28.57 -9.25 9.01
C GLN A 270 27.52 -8.60 9.90
N ALA A 271 26.51 -9.35 10.33
CA ALA A 271 25.48 -8.86 11.22
C ALA A 271 25.95 -8.80 12.67
N HIS A 272 25.42 -7.82 13.42
CA HIS A 272 25.60 -7.58 14.84
C HIS A 272 26.99 -7.10 15.25
N CYS A 273 28.01 -7.97 15.21
CA CYS A 273 29.39 -7.67 15.62
C CYS A 273 29.50 -7.10 17.05
N THR A 274 28.52 -7.41 17.90
CA THR A 274 28.33 -6.82 19.22
C THR A 274 29.54 -7.00 20.13
N TYR A 275 30.10 -8.21 20.15
CA TYR A 275 31.19 -8.60 21.03
C TYR A 275 32.58 -8.40 20.42
N LEU A 276 32.68 -7.71 19.27
CA LEU A 276 33.99 -7.35 18.72
C LEU A 276 34.67 -6.27 19.56
N SER A 277 35.94 -6.51 19.89
CA SER A 277 36.78 -5.53 20.59
C SER A 277 37.21 -4.38 19.66
N PRO A 278 37.67 -3.23 20.18
CA PRO A 278 38.19 -2.16 19.32
C PRO A 278 39.36 -2.58 18.40
N PRO A 279 40.29 -3.46 18.81
CA PRO A 279 41.22 -4.12 17.90
C PRO A 279 40.53 -4.92 16.79
N ASP A 280 39.50 -5.71 17.11
CA ASP A 280 38.76 -6.49 16.10
C ASP A 280 38.02 -5.60 15.11
N LEU A 281 37.45 -4.48 15.55
CA LEU A 281 36.86 -3.48 14.64
C LEU A 281 37.90 -2.91 13.66
N SER A 282 39.15 -2.75 14.12
CA SER A 282 40.25 -2.31 13.25
C SER A 282 40.61 -3.40 12.23
N ARG A 283 40.52 -4.68 12.62
CA ARG A 283 40.69 -5.82 11.70
C ARG A 283 39.56 -5.86 10.66
N ILE A 284 38.31 -5.68 11.07
CA ILE A 284 37.15 -5.61 10.16
C ILE A 284 37.34 -4.50 9.12
N CYS A 285 37.79 -3.31 9.56
CA CYS A 285 38.15 -2.22 8.64
C CYS A 285 39.27 -2.65 7.68
N GLY A 286 40.32 -3.33 8.18
CA GLY A 286 41.42 -3.83 7.35
C GLY A 286 41.00 -4.83 6.27
N TYR A 287 39.95 -5.61 6.49
CA TYR A 287 39.35 -6.49 5.49
C TYR A 287 38.36 -5.79 4.54
N ASP A 288 38.06 -4.51 4.80
CA ASP A 288 36.98 -3.75 4.17
C ASP A 288 35.61 -4.46 4.27
N THR A 289 35.40 -5.24 5.34
CA THR A 289 34.13 -5.91 5.62
C THR A 289 33.16 -4.90 6.25
N ALA A 290 31.90 -4.91 5.80
CA ALA A 290 30.87 -4.05 6.36
C ALA A 290 30.13 -4.72 7.52
N ILE A 291 29.55 -3.91 8.41
CA ILE A 291 28.74 -4.35 9.54
C ILE A 291 27.29 -3.93 9.33
N ALA A 292 26.37 -4.88 9.51
CA ALA A 292 24.94 -4.60 9.66
C ALA A 292 24.62 -4.44 11.15
N HIS A 293 24.41 -3.20 11.59
CA HIS A 293 24.01 -2.92 12.96
C HIS A 293 22.50 -3.16 13.14
N CYS A 294 22.13 -4.13 13.98
CA CYS A 294 20.76 -4.58 14.21
C CYS A 294 20.27 -4.22 15.63
N PRO A 295 20.13 -2.92 15.96
CA PRO A 295 19.97 -2.46 17.34
C PRO A 295 18.75 -3.04 18.05
N LEU A 296 17.61 -3.17 17.36
CA LEU A 296 16.39 -3.69 17.98
C LEU A 296 16.55 -5.16 18.38
N SER A 297 17.14 -5.99 17.51
CA SER A 297 17.42 -7.39 17.84
C SER A 297 18.43 -7.52 18.98
N ASN A 298 19.50 -6.72 18.95
CA ASN A 298 20.50 -6.73 20.01
C ASN A 298 19.91 -6.38 21.38
N ILE A 299 18.90 -5.50 21.46
CA ILE A 299 18.22 -5.18 22.74
C ILE A 299 17.57 -6.43 23.36
N TYR A 300 17.03 -7.34 22.55
CA TYR A 300 16.37 -8.56 23.03
C TYR A 300 17.34 -9.71 23.30
N PHE A 301 18.37 -9.85 22.45
CA PHE A 301 19.17 -11.09 22.42
C PHE A 301 20.66 -10.92 22.73
N SER A 302 21.18 -9.70 22.78
CA SER A 302 22.57 -9.44 23.17
C SER A 302 22.64 -8.88 24.59
N ALA A 303 23.62 -9.32 25.39
CA ALA A 303 23.80 -8.77 26.74
C ALA A 303 24.53 -7.42 26.73
N GLU A 304 25.27 -7.12 25.66
CA GLU A 304 25.90 -5.83 25.43
C GLU A 304 25.36 -5.16 24.16
N PRO A 305 25.38 -3.83 24.09
CA PRO A 305 25.09 -3.09 22.86
C PRO A 305 26.33 -2.96 21.96
N PHE A 306 26.12 -3.01 20.64
CA PHE A 306 27.20 -2.82 19.65
C PHE A 306 27.93 -1.48 19.82
N ARG A 307 29.25 -1.51 19.63
CA ARG A 307 30.18 -0.38 19.76
C ARG A 307 30.18 0.53 18.53
N LEU A 308 29.00 1.06 18.19
CA LEU A 308 28.76 1.77 16.93
C LEU A 308 29.73 2.94 16.70
N ARG A 309 29.84 3.87 17.66
CA ARG A 309 30.73 5.03 17.53
C ARG A 309 32.19 4.60 17.35
N GLU A 310 32.63 3.62 18.12
CA GLU A 310 34.01 3.11 18.04
C GLU A 310 34.32 2.48 16.68
N ALA A 311 33.33 1.83 16.04
CA ALA A 311 33.44 1.31 14.67
C ALA A 311 33.49 2.44 13.64
N LEU A 312 32.61 3.45 13.76
CA LEU A 312 32.58 4.60 12.86
C LEU A 312 33.87 5.42 12.92
N ASN A 313 34.42 5.66 14.11
CA ASN A 313 35.70 6.37 14.30
C ASN A 313 36.89 5.63 13.67
N ARG A 314 36.75 4.31 13.43
CA ARG A 314 37.73 3.47 12.76
C ARG A 314 37.47 3.33 11.26
N ASN A 315 36.53 4.09 10.70
CA ASN A 315 36.12 4.00 9.30
C ASN A 315 35.61 2.61 8.89
N VAL A 316 35.04 1.83 9.82
CA VAL A 316 34.32 0.61 9.46
C VAL A 316 33.08 1.01 8.66
N LYS A 317 32.81 0.33 7.54
CA LYS A 317 31.55 0.50 6.80
C LYS A 317 30.41 -0.06 7.65
N VAL A 318 29.47 0.79 8.04
CA VAL A 318 28.31 0.40 8.83
C VAL A 318 27.03 0.87 8.15
N GLY A 319 26.04 -0.02 8.10
CA GLY A 319 24.65 0.32 7.81
C GLY A 319 23.71 -0.32 8.84
N LEU A 320 22.40 -0.14 8.66
CA LEU A 320 21.38 -0.65 9.58
C LEU A 320 20.74 -1.93 9.07
N GLY A 321 20.42 -2.85 9.99
CA GLY A 321 19.64 -4.05 9.73
C GLY A 321 18.37 -4.09 10.59
N THR A 322 17.28 -4.61 10.05
CA THR A 322 16.04 -4.83 10.84
C THR A 322 16.11 -6.11 11.65
N ASP A 323 16.81 -7.11 11.12
CA ASP A 323 16.93 -8.46 11.68
C ASP A 323 15.59 -9.08 12.07
N ILE A 324 14.59 -8.99 11.18
CA ILE A 324 13.35 -9.73 11.40
C ILE A 324 13.69 -11.23 11.50
N ALA A 325 13.21 -11.98 12.48
CA ALA A 325 12.22 -11.58 13.51
C ALA A 325 12.82 -11.23 14.88
N GLY A 326 14.15 -11.26 15.03
CA GLY A 326 14.83 -10.91 16.28
C GLY A 326 14.54 -9.46 16.67
N GLY A 327 14.63 -8.56 15.71
CA GLY A 327 13.92 -7.29 15.72
C GLY A 327 12.49 -7.48 15.24
N TYR A 328 11.49 -6.98 16.00
CA TYR A 328 10.09 -7.10 15.57
C TYR A 328 9.67 -6.08 14.51
N SER A 329 10.47 -5.05 14.22
CA SER A 329 10.10 -3.97 13.29
C SER A 329 10.83 -4.11 11.96
N VAL A 330 10.06 -4.09 10.88
CA VAL A 330 10.56 -4.15 9.49
C VAL A 330 10.89 -2.76 8.92
N ASP A 331 10.67 -1.70 9.71
CA ASP A 331 10.91 -0.31 9.31
C ASP A 331 12.31 0.14 9.74
N ILE A 332 13.13 0.56 8.77
CA ILE A 332 14.47 1.12 9.04
C ILE A 332 14.40 2.42 9.86
N MET A 333 13.27 3.16 9.87
CA MET A 333 13.13 4.27 10.83
C MET A 333 13.19 3.79 12.28
N SER A 334 12.66 2.61 12.57
CA SER A 334 12.82 1.99 13.90
C SER A 334 14.29 1.71 14.18
N ALA A 335 15.01 1.08 13.23
CA ALA A 335 16.45 0.83 13.39
C ALA A 335 17.26 2.12 13.63
N MET A 336 16.94 3.21 12.91
CA MET A 336 17.56 4.52 13.14
C MET A 336 17.36 5.02 14.57
N ARG A 337 16.11 5.01 15.05
CA ARG A 337 15.74 5.46 16.40
C ARG A 337 16.42 4.62 17.48
N GLN A 338 16.42 3.29 17.30
CA GLN A 338 17.04 2.37 18.25
C GLN A 338 18.56 2.49 18.27
N ALA A 339 19.23 2.69 17.12
CA ALA A 339 20.67 2.94 17.08
C ALA A 339 21.06 4.18 17.90
N VAL A 340 20.30 5.29 17.74
CA VAL A 340 20.50 6.51 18.54
C VAL A 340 20.23 6.24 20.02
N ALA A 341 19.10 5.62 20.36
CA ALA A 341 18.74 5.34 21.75
C ALA A 341 19.79 4.47 22.46
N VAL A 342 20.22 3.38 21.81
CA VAL A 342 21.24 2.47 22.33
C VAL A 342 22.58 3.18 22.52
N SER A 343 23.02 3.98 21.55
CA SER A 343 24.28 4.74 21.67
C SER A 343 24.26 5.74 22.84
N ARG A 344 23.11 6.39 23.07
CA ARG A 344 22.91 7.30 24.21
C ARG A 344 22.90 6.58 25.55
N MET A 345 22.26 5.40 25.62
CA MET A 345 22.29 4.57 26.81
C MET A 345 23.73 4.13 27.15
N ARG A 346 24.52 3.72 26.14
CA ARG A 346 25.94 3.42 26.31
C ARG A 346 26.73 4.62 26.84
N GLN A 347 26.51 5.80 26.28
CA GLN A 347 27.15 7.04 26.75
C GLN A 347 26.81 7.30 28.22
N GLY A 348 25.55 7.11 28.62
CA GLY A 348 25.11 7.23 30.00
C GLY A 348 25.84 6.27 30.93
N THR A 349 25.88 4.97 30.59
CA THR A 349 26.60 3.95 31.36
C THR A 349 28.09 4.29 31.53
N GLU A 350 28.76 4.70 30.45
CA GLU A 350 30.18 5.07 30.52
C GLU A 350 30.41 6.33 31.37
N THR A 351 29.51 7.31 31.28
CA THR A 351 29.56 8.52 32.11
C THR A 351 29.43 8.16 33.59
N THR A 352 28.46 7.32 33.96
CA THR A 352 28.28 6.85 35.34
C THR A 352 29.52 6.09 35.83
N ARG A 353 30.08 5.19 34.99
CA ARG A 353 31.28 4.43 35.32
C ARG A 353 32.49 5.33 35.61
N LYS A 354 32.70 6.38 34.81
CA LYS A 354 33.80 7.35 35.02
C LYS A 354 33.63 8.11 36.33
N VAL A 355 32.41 8.56 36.64
CA VAL A 355 32.08 9.25 37.91
C VAL A 355 32.34 8.32 39.11
N SER A 356 31.95 7.05 39.04
CA SER A 356 32.16 6.09 40.15
C SER A 356 33.64 5.75 40.40
N LEU A 357 34.55 6.03 39.46
CA LEU A 357 35.96 5.68 39.55
C LEU A 357 36.88 6.86 39.92
N ASP A 358 36.33 8.03 40.32
CA ASP A 358 37.07 9.27 40.64
C ASP A 358 38.12 9.66 39.57
N LYS A 359 37.90 9.25 38.31
CA LYS A 359 38.74 9.69 37.19
C LYS A 359 38.21 11.03 36.69
N PRO A 360 39.00 12.12 36.75
CA PRO A 360 38.55 13.42 36.27
C PRO A 360 38.17 13.35 34.79
N VAL A 361 37.19 14.15 34.39
CA VAL A 361 36.62 14.25 33.03
C VAL A 361 37.57 14.97 32.05
N GLN A 362 38.81 15.26 32.44
CA GLN A 362 39.80 15.92 31.59
C GLN A 362 40.83 14.93 31.07
N ASP A 363 40.88 14.80 29.75
CA ASP A 363 42.00 14.20 29.03
C ASP A 363 42.83 15.34 28.41
N ASP A 364 44.14 15.31 28.63
CA ASP A 364 45.09 16.41 28.38
C ASP A 364 45.35 16.73 26.89
N ASN A 365 44.63 16.08 25.96
CA ASN A 365 44.92 16.16 24.52
C ASN A 365 43.80 16.74 23.64
N GLY A 366 42.68 17.21 24.18
CA GLY A 366 41.65 17.91 23.39
C GLY A 366 41.01 17.08 22.25
N THR A 367 41.31 15.79 22.14
CA THR A 367 40.70 14.85 21.20
C THR A 367 39.46 14.23 21.83
N LYS A 368 38.32 14.31 21.13
CA LYS A 368 37.02 13.74 21.52
C LYS A 368 37.04 12.20 21.56
N GLU A 369 37.79 11.58 22.48
CA GLU A 369 37.59 10.16 22.85
C GLU A 369 36.45 9.97 23.88
N GLY A 370 35.55 10.96 24.00
CA GLY A 370 34.58 11.06 25.09
C GLY A 370 33.10 10.88 24.76
N ASP A 371 32.69 10.84 23.49
CA ASP A 371 31.28 10.78 23.09
C ASP A 371 30.98 9.52 22.26
N LEU A 372 30.28 8.57 22.86
CA LEU A 372 29.82 7.31 22.31
C LEU A 372 28.46 7.42 21.60
N ALA A 373 27.73 8.52 21.83
CA ALA A 373 26.42 8.71 21.23
C ALA A 373 26.55 9.04 19.74
N ILE A 374 25.55 8.62 18.97
CA ILE A 374 25.30 9.13 17.61
C ILE A 374 24.06 10.02 17.61
N ASP A 375 23.95 10.92 16.64
CA ASP A 375 22.76 11.74 16.42
C ASP A 375 21.82 11.16 15.34
N TRP A 376 20.67 11.81 15.16
CA TRP A 376 19.66 11.38 14.19
C TRP A 376 20.14 11.53 12.74
N LYS A 377 21.00 12.51 12.42
CA LYS A 377 21.54 12.73 11.07
C LYS A 377 22.53 11.64 10.70
N GLU A 378 23.38 11.23 11.63
CA GLU A 378 24.23 10.06 11.49
C GLU A 378 23.39 8.80 11.24
N SER A 379 22.27 8.62 11.94
CA SER A 379 21.38 7.47 11.68
C SER A 379 20.75 7.51 10.27
N VAL A 380 20.41 8.69 9.74
CA VAL A 380 19.93 8.85 8.35
C VAL A 380 21.03 8.49 7.36
N TYR A 381 22.28 8.88 7.62
CA TYR A 381 23.43 8.43 6.82
C TYR A 381 23.53 6.90 6.81
N LEU A 382 23.49 6.24 7.98
CA LEU A 382 23.59 4.78 8.07
C LEU A 382 22.44 4.06 7.35
N ALA A 383 21.23 4.62 7.38
CA ALA A 383 20.05 4.11 6.70
C ALA A 383 20.07 4.28 5.17
N THR A 384 20.87 5.22 4.65
CA THR A 384 20.91 5.59 3.22
C THR A 384 22.31 5.40 2.66
N THR A 385 23.14 6.45 2.64
CA THR A 385 24.48 6.44 2.03
C THR A 385 25.40 5.38 2.60
N GLY A 386 25.51 5.27 3.93
CA GLY A 386 26.34 4.26 4.59
C GLY A 386 25.88 2.84 4.26
N GLY A 387 24.57 2.61 4.25
CA GLY A 387 23.99 1.34 3.85
C GLY A 387 24.24 0.99 2.37
N ALA A 388 24.05 1.96 1.47
CA ALA A 388 24.30 1.78 0.03
C ALA A 388 25.78 1.47 -0.27
N ILE A 389 26.71 2.16 0.40
CA ILE A 389 28.15 1.88 0.33
C ILE A 389 28.44 0.46 0.82
N SER A 390 27.86 0.07 1.95
CA SER A 390 28.05 -1.26 2.55
C SER A 390 27.51 -2.39 1.67
N LEU A 391 26.41 -2.16 0.94
CA LEU A 391 25.85 -3.10 -0.04
C LEU A 391 26.61 -3.12 -1.38
N GLY A 392 27.61 -2.25 -1.58
CA GLY A 392 28.35 -2.14 -2.83
C GLY A 392 27.59 -1.45 -3.96
N LEU A 393 26.59 -0.61 -3.64
CA LEU A 393 25.80 0.16 -4.61
C LEU A 393 26.46 1.48 -5.03
N GLY A 394 27.66 1.76 -4.51
CA GLY A 394 28.45 2.94 -4.82
C GLY A 394 28.14 4.13 -3.91
N HIS A 395 26.91 4.65 -3.90
CA HIS A 395 26.52 5.78 -3.06
C HIS A 395 24.99 5.90 -2.91
N GLY A 396 24.52 6.47 -1.80
CA GLY A 396 23.09 6.72 -1.53
C GLY A 396 22.70 8.18 -1.73
N LEU A 397 23.10 8.80 -2.84
CA LEU A 397 22.95 10.23 -3.10
C LEU A 397 22.30 10.51 -4.44
N PHE A 398 21.65 11.66 -4.57
CA PHE A 398 21.14 12.15 -5.85
C PHE A 398 22.31 12.74 -6.65
N LYS A 399 22.83 12.00 -7.62
CA LYS A 399 23.88 12.48 -8.53
C LYS A 399 23.76 11.83 -9.90
N ALA A 400 24.32 12.48 -10.91
CA ALA A 400 24.37 11.95 -12.27
C ALA A 400 24.99 10.53 -12.31
N GLY A 401 24.37 9.64 -13.08
CA GLY A 401 24.77 8.24 -13.25
C GLY A 401 24.17 7.27 -12.23
N ALA A 402 23.54 7.76 -11.15
CA ALA A 402 22.98 6.91 -10.11
C ALA A 402 21.55 6.45 -10.42
N PRO A 403 21.12 5.27 -9.95
CA PRO A 403 19.71 4.88 -10.01
C PRO A 403 18.85 5.84 -9.17
N PHE A 404 17.65 6.17 -9.65
CA PHE A 404 16.70 7.00 -8.92
C PHE A 404 15.88 6.16 -7.92
N ASP A 405 16.57 5.62 -6.92
CA ASP A 405 15.97 4.86 -5.81
C ASP A 405 15.56 5.84 -4.70
N ALA A 406 14.33 6.38 -4.81
CA ALA A 406 13.85 7.49 -3.97
C ALA A 406 12.47 7.26 -3.35
N GLN A 407 12.25 7.88 -2.19
CA GLN A 407 10.96 7.91 -1.50
C GLN A 407 10.56 9.37 -1.22
N ARG A 408 9.25 9.66 -1.30
CA ARG A 408 8.71 10.98 -0.95
C ARG A 408 8.07 10.92 0.43
N ILE A 409 8.41 11.91 1.27
CA ILE A 409 7.85 12.12 2.60
C ILE A 409 6.99 13.36 2.57
N THR A 410 5.74 13.23 3.01
CA THR A 410 4.78 14.31 3.18
C THR A 410 4.66 14.61 4.67
N LEU A 411 5.08 15.80 5.06
CA LEU A 411 5.03 16.29 6.45
C LEU A 411 3.70 16.98 6.72
N GLN A 412 3.20 17.73 5.76
CA GLN A 412 1.95 18.49 5.84
C GLN A 412 1.07 18.23 4.61
N SER A 413 -0.24 18.26 4.83
CA SER A 413 -1.26 18.25 3.79
C SER A 413 -1.11 19.52 2.93
N PRO A 414 -0.90 19.41 1.60
CA PRO A 414 -0.76 20.57 0.74
C PRO A 414 -2.00 21.46 0.69
N SER A 415 -3.18 20.92 1.01
CA SER A 415 -4.46 21.64 0.95
C SER A 415 -4.87 22.27 2.29
N THR A 416 -4.54 21.63 3.41
CA THR A 416 -4.98 22.09 4.74
C THR A 416 -3.84 22.66 5.59
N GLY A 417 -2.57 22.39 5.23
CA GLY A 417 -1.40 22.74 6.05
C GLY A 417 -1.23 21.86 7.30
N GLU A 418 -2.23 21.04 7.64
CA GLU A 418 -2.18 20.13 8.79
C GLU A 418 -1.10 19.07 8.60
N GLY A 419 -0.41 18.72 9.69
CA GLY A 419 0.62 17.70 9.61
C GLY A 419 0.05 16.29 9.40
N ILE A 420 0.85 15.42 8.79
CA ILE A 420 0.47 14.06 8.44
C ILE A 420 0.86 13.10 9.57
N GLY A 421 -0.10 12.28 9.99
CA GLY A 421 0.12 11.27 11.03
C GLY A 421 0.07 11.88 12.42
N ALA A 422 1.14 11.72 13.20
CA ALA A 422 1.28 12.30 14.55
C ALA A 422 2.04 13.63 14.55
N ILE A 423 2.37 14.17 13.38
CA ILE A 423 3.16 15.39 13.25
C ILE A 423 2.22 16.58 13.36
N ASP A 424 2.40 17.42 14.39
CA ASP A 424 1.70 18.71 14.52
C ASP A 424 2.65 19.90 14.26
N PHE A 425 2.14 21.00 13.72
CA PHE A 425 2.89 22.25 13.58
C PHE A 425 2.05 23.38 14.18
N PHE A 426 2.66 24.22 15.01
CA PHE A 426 1.98 25.28 15.76
C PHE A 426 2.33 26.68 15.29
N GLU A 427 3.42 26.81 14.55
CA GLU A 427 3.82 28.06 13.92
C GLU A 427 3.16 28.17 12.55
N ASP A 428 2.88 29.39 12.11
CA ASP A 428 2.50 29.71 10.72
C ASP A 428 3.71 29.54 9.80
N ILE A 429 4.27 28.33 9.76
CA ILE A 429 5.32 27.96 8.82
C ILE A 429 4.67 27.97 7.44
N SER A 430 5.16 28.84 6.56
CA SER A 430 4.70 28.82 5.18
C SER A 430 4.90 27.40 4.64
N PRO A 431 3.86 26.75 4.08
CA PRO A 431 3.96 25.36 3.64
C PRO A 431 5.05 25.14 2.57
N SER A 432 5.66 26.21 2.03
CA SER A 432 6.74 26.13 1.04
C SER A 432 8.08 25.61 1.54
N THR A 433 8.40 25.70 2.84
CA THR A 433 9.79 25.56 3.30
C THR A 433 9.92 24.37 4.24
N VAL A 434 10.81 23.44 3.95
CA VAL A 434 11.06 22.26 4.80
C VAL A 434 12.28 22.54 5.66
N THR A 435 12.10 22.67 6.97
CA THR A 435 13.19 22.96 7.91
C THR A 435 13.81 21.69 8.49
N GLU A 436 15.02 21.80 9.04
CA GLU A 436 15.69 20.69 9.75
C GLU A 436 14.84 20.18 10.92
N GLU A 437 14.19 21.07 11.68
CA GLU A 437 13.31 20.70 12.80
C GLU A 437 12.09 19.89 12.34
N MET A 438 11.51 20.22 11.18
CA MET A 438 10.39 19.46 10.62
C MET A 438 10.84 18.04 10.21
N VAL A 439 12.06 17.92 9.69
CA VAL A 439 12.65 16.64 9.28
C VAL A 439 13.01 15.81 10.51
N GLU A 440 13.60 16.41 11.55
CA GLU A 440 13.86 15.74 12.82
C GLU A 440 12.56 15.28 13.48
N LYS A 441 11.50 16.09 13.43
CA LYS A 441 10.18 15.70 13.92
C LYS A 441 9.64 14.48 13.18
N TRP A 442 9.73 14.44 11.85
CA TRP A 442 9.41 13.22 11.10
C TRP A 442 10.30 12.04 11.46
N TRP A 443 11.60 12.26 11.63
CA TRP A 443 12.51 11.21 12.06
C TRP A 443 12.07 10.63 13.42
N CYS A 444 11.66 11.46 14.37
CA CYS A 444 11.20 11.05 15.71
C CYS A 444 9.84 10.34 15.69
N ILE A 445 8.82 10.91 15.03
CA ILE A 445 7.42 10.50 15.20
C ILE A 445 6.67 10.19 13.89
N GLY A 446 7.35 10.27 12.74
CA GLY A 446 6.80 9.87 11.44
C GLY A 446 6.64 8.36 11.29
N ASP A 447 5.84 7.94 10.31
CA ASP A 447 5.56 6.55 9.98
C ASP A 447 5.23 6.35 8.48
N ASP A 448 4.64 5.20 8.13
CA ASP A 448 4.29 4.86 6.75
C ASP A 448 3.24 5.79 6.12
N ARG A 449 2.40 6.46 6.93
CA ARG A 449 1.40 7.43 6.43
C ARG A 449 2.06 8.64 5.77
N ASN A 450 3.29 8.99 6.14
CA ASN A 450 4.04 10.07 5.51
C ASN A 450 4.52 9.71 4.09
N ARG A 451 4.53 8.43 3.71
CA ARG A 451 5.00 7.95 2.39
C ARG A 451 3.88 7.74 1.37
N ILE A 452 2.65 7.60 1.84
CA ILE A 452 1.51 7.40 0.94
C ILE A 452 1.32 8.72 0.19
N PRO A 453 1.24 8.72 -1.16
CA PRO A 453 0.70 9.84 -1.86
C PRO A 453 -0.65 10.16 -1.22
N VAL A 454 -0.95 11.43 -0.93
CA VAL A 454 -2.32 11.82 -0.61
C VAL A 454 -3.17 11.49 -1.84
N MET A 455 -3.64 10.25 -1.91
CA MET A 455 -4.44 9.75 -3.00
C MET A 455 -5.81 10.30 -2.74
N VAL A 456 -6.26 11.17 -3.63
CA VAL A 456 -7.63 11.64 -3.57
C VAL A 456 -8.53 10.41 -3.71
N ASP A 457 -9.34 10.13 -2.68
CA ASP A 457 -10.24 8.98 -2.70
C ASP A 457 -11.33 9.26 -3.74
N LEU A 458 -11.20 8.65 -4.92
CA LEU A 458 -12.12 8.83 -6.04
C LEU A 458 -13.57 8.54 -5.64
N ARG A 459 -13.80 7.70 -4.64
CA ARG A 459 -15.15 7.43 -4.12
C ARG A 459 -15.71 8.63 -3.38
N ARG A 460 -14.89 9.33 -2.58
CA ARG A 460 -15.29 10.56 -1.89
C ARG A 460 -15.58 11.66 -2.90
N ILE A 461 -14.73 11.85 -3.90
CA ILE A 461 -14.98 12.81 -4.99
C ILE A 461 -16.28 12.47 -5.71
N ALA A 462 -16.45 11.21 -6.13
CA ALA A 462 -17.64 10.78 -6.84
C ALA A 462 -18.91 10.95 -5.98
N PHE A 463 -18.86 10.60 -4.70
CA PHE A 463 -19.98 10.77 -3.78
C PHE A 463 -20.34 12.25 -3.58
N VAL A 464 -19.36 13.11 -3.28
CA VAL A 464 -19.59 14.55 -3.08
C VAL A 464 -20.12 15.21 -4.36
N SER A 465 -19.51 14.90 -5.51
CA SER A 465 -19.92 15.45 -6.80
C SER A 465 -21.33 15.01 -7.18
N LEU A 466 -21.65 13.73 -6.99
CA LEU A 466 -22.97 13.18 -7.27
C LEU A 466 -24.04 13.81 -6.36
N THR A 467 -23.77 13.92 -5.06
CA THR A 467 -24.66 14.58 -4.10
C THR A 467 -24.90 16.04 -4.49
N ALA A 468 -23.84 16.79 -4.83
CA ALA A 468 -23.97 18.17 -5.30
C ALA A 468 -24.80 18.28 -6.59
N VAL A 469 -24.57 17.38 -7.55
CA VAL A 469 -25.33 17.32 -8.81
C VAL A 469 -26.81 17.07 -8.57
N VAL A 470 -27.16 16.10 -7.72
CA VAL A 470 -28.55 15.77 -7.40
C VAL A 470 -29.22 16.92 -6.64
N LEU A 471 -28.54 17.51 -5.65
CA LEU A 471 -29.05 18.66 -4.89
C LEU A 471 -29.29 19.87 -5.78
N PHE A 472 -28.31 20.22 -6.62
CA PHE A 472 -28.42 21.35 -7.54
C PHE A 472 -29.51 21.14 -8.58
N GLY A 473 -29.57 19.96 -9.21
CA GLY A 473 -30.63 19.62 -10.16
C GLY A 473 -32.02 19.64 -9.52
N THR A 474 -32.13 19.13 -8.28
CA THR A 474 -33.38 19.17 -7.51
C THR A 474 -33.80 20.59 -7.17
N GLY A 475 -32.88 21.42 -6.68
CA GLY A 475 -33.13 22.83 -6.37
C GLY A 475 -33.57 23.62 -7.60
N TYR A 476 -32.89 23.41 -8.74
CA TYR A 476 -33.33 23.97 -10.02
C TYR A 476 -34.76 23.52 -10.37
N SER A 477 -35.05 22.23 -10.23
CA SER A 477 -36.36 21.70 -10.59
C SER A 477 -37.51 22.31 -9.78
N VAL A 478 -37.26 22.61 -8.50
CA VAL A 478 -38.23 23.27 -7.61
C VAL A 478 -38.40 24.74 -8.00
N LEU A 479 -37.28 25.47 -8.17
CA LEU A 479 -37.31 26.90 -8.48
C LEU A 479 -38.02 27.21 -9.80
N TYR A 480 -37.82 26.37 -10.81
CA TYR A 480 -38.35 26.57 -12.16
C TYR A 480 -39.54 25.65 -12.48
N ASN A 481 -40.04 24.90 -11.49
CA ASN A 481 -41.15 23.96 -11.63
C ASN A 481 -41.00 22.99 -12.83
N THR A 482 -39.78 22.47 -13.02
CA THR A 482 -39.44 21.60 -14.17
C THR A 482 -39.55 20.12 -13.87
N TYR A 483 -39.78 19.72 -12.61
CA TYR A 483 -39.90 18.32 -12.25
C TYR A 483 -41.26 17.75 -12.65
N LEU A 484 -41.28 16.47 -13.01
CA LEU A 484 -42.50 15.69 -13.19
C LEU A 484 -42.65 14.69 -12.04
N ASP A 485 -43.74 14.81 -11.29
CA ASP A 485 -44.12 13.80 -10.31
C ASP A 485 -44.49 12.49 -11.02
N THR A 486 -43.60 11.51 -10.95
CA THR A 486 -43.78 10.22 -11.60
C THR A 486 -44.67 9.27 -10.81
N SER A 487 -44.86 9.52 -9.51
CA SER A 487 -45.85 8.79 -8.69
C SER A 487 -47.29 9.09 -9.13
N ASN A 488 -47.51 10.22 -9.82
CA ASN A 488 -48.82 10.58 -10.35
C ASN A 488 -49.10 9.89 -11.71
N PRO A 489 -50.12 9.01 -11.79
CA PRO A 489 -50.43 8.19 -12.97
C PRO A 489 -51.04 8.97 -14.15
N ILE A 490 -51.61 10.15 -13.91
CA ILE A 490 -52.16 11.01 -14.95
C ILE A 490 -51.00 11.71 -15.66
N LEU A 491 -49.99 12.12 -14.90
CA LEU A 491 -48.82 12.86 -15.39
C LEU A 491 -47.75 11.94 -16.00
N SER A 492 -47.56 10.72 -15.46
CA SER A 492 -46.48 9.82 -15.90
C SER A 492 -46.70 9.18 -17.27
N ASN A 493 -47.95 9.04 -17.72
CA ASN A 493 -48.34 8.51 -19.04
C ASN A 493 -48.40 9.60 -20.13
N LEU A 494 -48.34 10.87 -19.75
CA LEU A 494 -48.28 11.98 -20.69
C LEU A 494 -46.81 12.30 -21.04
N PRO A 495 -46.54 12.85 -22.23
CA PRO A 495 -45.24 13.45 -22.51
C PRO A 495 -44.97 14.55 -21.48
N HIS A 496 -43.71 14.67 -21.05
CA HIS A 496 -43.32 15.71 -20.10
C HIS A 496 -43.78 17.09 -20.63
N PRO A 497 -44.35 18.00 -19.80
CA PRO A 497 -44.85 19.29 -20.28
C PRO A 497 -43.81 20.08 -21.09
N LEU A 498 -42.55 20.00 -20.66
CA LEU A 498 -41.39 20.61 -21.34
C LEU A 498 -40.77 19.77 -22.47
N SER A 499 -41.34 18.63 -22.86
CA SER A 499 -40.73 17.72 -23.85
C SER A 499 -40.57 18.33 -25.25
N HIS A 500 -41.36 19.35 -25.58
CA HIS A 500 -41.26 20.07 -26.85
C HIS A 500 -40.24 21.22 -26.82
N SER A 501 -39.93 21.76 -25.64
CA SER A 501 -39.05 22.92 -25.47
C SER A 501 -37.67 22.55 -24.91
N HIS A 502 -37.58 21.46 -24.14
CA HIS A 502 -36.36 21.02 -23.46
C HIS A 502 -35.98 19.62 -23.91
N TYR A 503 -34.79 19.48 -24.52
CA TYR A 503 -34.30 18.24 -25.11
C TYR A 503 -34.28 17.06 -24.12
N PHE A 504 -33.76 17.28 -22.91
CA PHE A 504 -33.62 16.21 -21.91
C PHE A 504 -34.95 15.84 -21.21
N ALA A 505 -35.98 16.68 -21.32
CA ALA A 505 -37.33 16.35 -20.85
C ALA A 505 -38.04 15.34 -21.76
N ASN A 506 -37.56 15.16 -23.00
CA ASN A 506 -38.09 14.15 -23.91
C ASN A 506 -37.52 12.77 -23.58
N LYS A 507 -38.38 11.81 -23.17
CA LYS A 507 -37.98 10.43 -22.82
C LYS A 507 -37.36 9.65 -23.98
N SER A 508 -37.52 10.10 -25.22
CA SER A 508 -36.95 9.48 -26.42
C SER A 508 -35.54 9.96 -26.73
N ASN A 509 -34.95 10.83 -25.91
CA ASN A 509 -33.60 11.32 -26.16
C ASN A 509 -32.56 10.16 -26.09
N PRO A 510 -31.48 10.22 -26.88
CA PRO A 510 -30.43 9.21 -26.92
C PRO A 510 -29.79 8.88 -25.56
N LEU A 511 -29.60 9.86 -24.67
CA LEU A 511 -29.05 9.64 -23.34
C LEU A 511 -29.94 8.68 -22.54
N ASN A 512 -31.27 8.87 -22.60
CA ASN A 512 -32.20 7.97 -21.93
C ASN A 512 -32.27 6.58 -22.60
N VAL A 513 -32.41 6.55 -23.92
CA VAL A 513 -32.67 5.30 -24.68
C VAL A 513 -31.46 4.37 -24.70
N TYR A 514 -30.27 4.92 -24.95
CA TYR A 514 -29.06 4.11 -25.13
C TYR A 514 -28.24 3.95 -23.85
N PHE A 515 -28.23 4.94 -22.95
CA PHE A 515 -27.41 4.89 -21.74
C PHE A 515 -28.22 4.54 -20.50
N ILE A 516 -29.17 5.39 -20.07
CA ILE A 516 -29.86 5.24 -18.78
C ILE A 516 -30.60 3.89 -18.70
N LYS A 517 -31.38 3.52 -19.72
CA LYS A 517 -32.10 2.23 -19.75
C LYS A 517 -31.19 1.00 -19.76
N LYS A 518 -29.92 1.16 -20.12
CA LYS A 518 -28.91 0.09 -20.19
C LYS A 518 -27.74 0.34 -19.24
N ALA A 519 -27.94 1.14 -18.19
CA ALA A 519 -26.85 1.68 -17.39
C ALA A 519 -25.97 0.59 -16.76
N TRP A 520 -26.57 -0.43 -16.15
CA TRP A 520 -25.81 -1.54 -15.56
C TRP A 520 -25.01 -2.36 -16.58
N GLY A 521 -25.53 -2.49 -17.81
CA GLY A 521 -24.84 -3.18 -18.90
C GLY A 521 -23.57 -2.45 -19.33
N TRP A 522 -23.64 -1.12 -19.49
CA TRP A 522 -22.47 -0.28 -19.77
C TRP A 522 -21.46 -0.29 -18.62
N THR A 523 -21.95 -0.16 -17.37
CA THR A 523 -21.13 -0.26 -16.16
C THR A 523 -20.38 -1.58 -16.08
N THR A 524 -21.08 -2.70 -16.36
CA THR A 524 -20.48 -4.04 -16.38
C THR A 524 -19.43 -4.18 -17.50
N GLY A 525 -19.77 -3.75 -18.72
CA GLY A 525 -18.86 -3.83 -19.86
C GLY A 525 -17.54 -3.07 -19.64
N LEU A 526 -17.61 -1.84 -19.13
CA LEU A 526 -16.41 -1.04 -18.85
C LEU A 526 -15.63 -1.51 -17.62
N PHE A 527 -16.30 -2.05 -16.60
CA PHE A 527 -15.63 -2.72 -15.50
C PHE A 527 -14.84 -3.94 -15.98
N LEU A 528 -15.45 -4.81 -16.79
CA LEU A 528 -14.78 -6.00 -17.32
C LEU A 528 -13.60 -5.61 -18.22
N LEU A 529 -13.76 -4.58 -19.07
CA LEU A 529 -12.66 -4.04 -19.86
C LEU A 529 -11.53 -3.52 -18.97
N LEU A 530 -11.85 -2.80 -17.89
CA LEU A 530 -10.85 -2.31 -16.93
C LEU A 530 -10.15 -3.46 -16.21
N TRP A 531 -10.89 -4.49 -15.80
CA TRP A 531 -10.35 -5.66 -15.14
C TRP A 531 -9.41 -6.44 -16.08
N VAL A 532 -9.84 -6.75 -17.31
CA VAL A 532 -9.02 -7.48 -18.30
C VAL A 532 -7.76 -6.71 -18.67
N THR A 533 -7.85 -5.39 -18.85
CA THR A 533 -6.68 -4.57 -19.21
C THR A 533 -5.76 -4.26 -18.02
N SER A 534 -6.20 -4.53 -16.78
CA SER A 534 -5.36 -4.38 -15.59
C SER A 534 -4.21 -5.40 -15.59
N THR A 535 -3.12 -5.08 -14.88
CA THR A 535 -2.02 -6.02 -14.68
C THR A 535 -2.50 -7.29 -13.98
N PRO A 536 -1.86 -8.47 -14.20
CA PRO A 536 -2.29 -9.74 -13.61
C PRO A 536 -2.50 -9.67 -12.09
N GLN A 537 -1.65 -8.91 -11.38
CA GLN A 537 -1.74 -8.72 -9.92
C GLN A 537 -3.01 -7.98 -9.49
N LYS A 538 -3.61 -7.17 -10.37
CA LYS A 538 -4.81 -6.36 -10.12
C LYS A 538 -6.11 -7.04 -10.61
N ARG A 539 -6.01 -8.19 -11.28
CA ARG A 539 -7.12 -9.05 -11.72
C ARG A 539 -7.64 -9.95 -10.59
N THR A 540 -8.00 -9.35 -9.47
CA THR A 540 -8.36 -10.11 -8.26
C THR A 540 -9.79 -10.65 -8.31
N ALA A 541 -10.01 -11.83 -7.70
CA ALA A 541 -11.34 -12.39 -7.47
C ALA A 541 -12.23 -11.47 -6.61
N ARG A 542 -11.63 -10.70 -5.70
CA ARG A 542 -12.33 -9.71 -4.88
C ARG A 542 -13.10 -8.68 -5.73
N ARG A 543 -12.51 -8.18 -6.81
CA ARG A 543 -13.16 -7.20 -7.70
C ARG A 543 -14.36 -7.80 -8.44
N LEU A 544 -14.23 -9.05 -8.89
CA LEU A 544 -15.35 -9.79 -9.48
C LEU A 544 -16.45 -10.06 -8.44
N ALA A 545 -16.09 -10.37 -7.19
CA ALA A 545 -17.06 -10.52 -6.11
C ALA A 545 -17.79 -9.21 -5.81
N GLN A 546 -17.09 -8.06 -5.77
CA GLN A 546 -17.72 -6.74 -5.62
C GLN A 546 -18.72 -6.45 -6.75
N TRP A 547 -18.34 -6.76 -7.99
CA TRP A 547 -19.23 -6.65 -9.14
C TRP A 547 -20.45 -7.57 -9.02
N ALA A 548 -20.25 -8.82 -8.61
CA ALA A 548 -21.33 -9.80 -8.43
C ALA A 548 -22.30 -9.34 -7.32
N VAL A 549 -21.79 -8.83 -6.20
CA VAL A 549 -22.59 -8.26 -5.13
C VAL A 549 -23.36 -7.04 -5.61
N ALA A 550 -22.71 -6.09 -6.29
CA ALA A 550 -23.39 -4.90 -6.81
C ALA A 550 -24.47 -5.25 -7.85
N THR A 551 -24.22 -6.27 -8.68
CA THR A 551 -25.20 -6.82 -9.61
C THR A 551 -26.36 -7.48 -8.86
N GLY A 552 -26.08 -8.22 -7.78
CA GLY A 552 -27.10 -8.80 -6.91
C GLY A 552 -27.96 -7.72 -6.26
N VAL A 553 -27.36 -6.64 -5.75
CA VAL A 553 -28.08 -5.48 -5.19
C VAL A 553 -28.99 -4.84 -6.24
N TRP A 554 -28.49 -4.61 -7.44
CA TRP A 554 -29.31 -4.10 -8.55
C TRP A 554 -30.50 -5.00 -8.88
N LEU A 555 -30.25 -6.31 -9.03
CA LEU A 555 -31.30 -7.29 -9.35
C LEU A 555 -32.35 -7.36 -8.24
N LEU A 556 -31.95 -7.38 -6.98
CA LEU A 556 -32.86 -7.38 -5.84
C LEU A 556 -33.69 -6.09 -5.76
N PHE A 557 -33.09 -4.96 -6.10
CA PHE A 557 -33.75 -3.67 -6.06
C PHE A 557 -34.73 -3.45 -7.22
N THR A 558 -34.40 -3.95 -8.43
CA THR A 558 -35.12 -3.60 -9.67
C THR A 558 -35.86 -4.76 -10.35
N MET A 559 -35.57 -6.01 -10.00
CA MET A 559 -36.13 -7.19 -10.66
C MET A 559 -36.85 -8.13 -9.68
N TRP A 560 -37.84 -8.84 -10.21
CA TRP A 560 -38.56 -9.89 -9.53
C TRP A 560 -37.70 -11.16 -9.48
N PHE A 561 -36.85 -11.31 -8.45
CA PHE A 561 -36.00 -12.50 -8.31
C PHE A 561 -36.42 -13.43 -7.16
N PHE A 562 -37.18 -12.93 -6.16
CA PHE A 562 -37.74 -13.70 -5.03
C PHE A 562 -39.05 -13.05 -4.50
N GLY A 563 -40.01 -12.83 -5.40
CA GLY A 563 -41.21 -12.03 -5.11
C GLY A 563 -41.07 -10.57 -5.58
N PRO A 564 -41.94 -9.64 -5.11
CA PRO A 564 -41.92 -8.25 -5.53
C PRO A 564 -40.57 -7.61 -5.27
N SER A 565 -40.16 -6.72 -6.18
CA SER A 565 -38.90 -5.98 -6.05
C SER A 565 -38.88 -5.21 -4.74
N ILE A 566 -37.69 -4.92 -4.20
CA ILE A 566 -37.59 -4.10 -2.97
C ILE A 566 -38.27 -2.74 -3.21
N LEU A 567 -38.17 -2.19 -4.42
CA LEU A 567 -38.86 -0.96 -4.81
C LEU A 567 -40.39 -1.08 -4.64
N ASP A 568 -40.99 -2.14 -5.19
CA ASP A 568 -42.44 -2.38 -5.08
C ASP A 568 -42.88 -2.59 -3.63
N ARG A 569 -42.04 -3.25 -2.81
CA ARG A 569 -42.30 -3.45 -1.38
C ARG A 569 -42.22 -2.14 -0.60
N VAL A 570 -41.27 -1.27 -0.91
CA VAL A 570 -41.15 0.06 -0.31
C VAL A 570 -42.37 0.92 -0.65
N ILE A 571 -42.82 0.90 -1.91
CA ILE A 571 -44.02 1.61 -2.34
C ILE A 571 -45.24 1.13 -1.53
N VAL A 572 -45.44 -0.18 -1.38
CA VAL A 572 -46.57 -0.71 -0.60
C VAL A 572 -46.43 -0.39 0.90
N ALA A 573 -45.25 -0.58 1.49
CA ALA A 573 -45.00 -0.32 2.91
C ALA A 573 -45.19 1.15 3.30
N SER A 574 -45.00 2.07 2.37
CA SER A 574 -45.20 3.51 2.54
C SER A 574 -46.63 3.98 2.21
N GLY A 575 -47.60 3.06 2.13
CA GLY A 575 -49.02 3.37 1.91
C GLY A 575 -49.49 3.25 0.47
N GLY A 576 -48.67 2.65 -0.42
CA GLY A 576 -49.02 2.43 -1.81
C GLY A 576 -50.13 1.39 -2.00
N ALA A 577 -51.12 1.74 -2.82
CA ALA A 577 -52.24 0.89 -3.20
C ALA A 577 -52.13 0.45 -4.66
N CYS A 578 -52.48 -0.81 -4.93
CA CYS A 578 -52.59 -1.30 -6.30
C CYS A 578 -53.86 -0.75 -6.95
N MET A 579 -53.74 -0.06 -8.09
CA MET A 579 -54.91 0.50 -8.79
C MET A 579 -54.93 0.16 -10.28
N VAL A 580 -56.14 0.02 -10.81
CA VAL A 580 -56.42 -0.18 -12.23
C VAL A 580 -57.42 0.87 -12.72
N ARG A 581 -57.29 1.34 -13.97
CA ARG A 581 -58.20 2.33 -14.56
C ARG A 581 -59.31 1.61 -15.31
N LEU A 582 -60.55 1.69 -14.85
CA LEU A 582 -61.70 1.04 -15.47
C LEU A 582 -62.05 1.66 -16.85
N PRO A 583 -62.79 0.94 -17.70
CA PRO A 583 -63.32 1.47 -18.97
C PRO A 583 -64.15 2.76 -18.82
N SER A 584 -64.80 2.93 -17.66
CA SER A 584 -65.52 4.17 -17.28
C SER A 584 -64.61 5.37 -17.06
N GLY A 585 -63.28 5.17 -17.01
CA GLY A 585 -62.29 6.20 -16.72
C GLY A 585 -61.94 6.33 -15.23
N GLU A 586 -62.72 5.74 -14.33
CA GLU A 586 -62.51 5.74 -12.88
C GLU A 586 -61.35 4.83 -12.45
N LEU A 587 -60.77 5.11 -11.29
CA LEU A 587 -59.69 4.32 -10.70
C LEU A 587 -60.23 3.42 -9.60
N ALA A 588 -60.07 2.11 -9.77
CA ALA A 588 -60.43 1.11 -8.77
C ALA A 588 -59.18 0.59 -8.06
N THR A 589 -59.29 0.39 -6.76
CA THR A 589 -58.26 -0.23 -5.92
C THR A 589 -58.41 -1.75 -5.98
N LEU A 590 -57.28 -2.45 -6.10
CA LEU A 590 -57.18 -3.90 -6.14
C LEU A 590 -56.28 -4.41 -5.01
N PRO A 591 -56.35 -5.71 -4.67
CA PRO A 591 -55.36 -6.35 -3.81
C PRO A 591 -53.94 -6.16 -4.35
N THR A 592 -52.95 -5.99 -3.47
CA THR A 592 -51.55 -5.68 -3.84
C THR A 592 -50.92 -6.76 -4.72
N GLU A 593 -51.37 -8.00 -4.57
CA GLU A 593 -50.94 -9.17 -5.33
C GLU A 593 -51.20 -9.00 -6.84
N ALA A 594 -52.24 -8.25 -7.22
CA ALA A 594 -52.57 -7.99 -8.61
C ALA A 594 -51.49 -7.16 -9.33
N CYS A 595 -50.89 -6.19 -8.63
CA CYS A 595 -49.79 -5.37 -9.17
C CYS A 595 -48.47 -6.12 -9.19
N PHE A 596 -48.26 -6.97 -8.19
CA PHE A 596 -47.10 -7.84 -8.09
C PHE A 596 -47.06 -8.91 -9.20
N ALA A 597 -48.20 -9.38 -9.69
CA ALA A 597 -48.26 -10.32 -10.81
C ALA A 597 -47.69 -9.76 -12.13
N GLY A 598 -47.62 -8.43 -12.29
CA GLY A 598 -47.01 -7.77 -13.46
C GLY A 598 -47.67 -8.07 -14.81
N ALA A 599 -48.88 -8.66 -14.81
CA ALA A 599 -49.60 -9.09 -16.00
C ALA A 599 -50.85 -8.24 -16.23
N ALA A 600 -51.29 -8.14 -17.49
CA ALA A 600 -52.56 -7.49 -17.81
C ALA A 600 -53.71 -8.32 -17.23
N ILE A 601 -54.48 -7.72 -16.33
CA ILE A 601 -55.62 -8.34 -15.67
C ILE A 601 -56.92 -7.83 -16.29
N GLY A 602 -57.96 -8.65 -16.21
CA GLY A 602 -59.30 -8.31 -16.67
C GLY A 602 -60.35 -9.16 -15.98
N PRO A 603 -61.63 -8.76 -15.99
CA PRO A 603 -62.69 -9.38 -15.21
C PRO A 603 -62.89 -10.87 -15.52
N THR A 604 -62.71 -11.27 -16.79
CA THR A 604 -62.82 -12.67 -17.24
C THR A 604 -61.57 -13.49 -16.92
N SER A 605 -60.38 -12.89 -17.06
CA SER A 605 -59.10 -13.55 -16.81
C SER A 605 -58.74 -13.71 -15.32
N HIS A 606 -59.17 -12.77 -14.47
CA HIS A 606 -58.83 -12.70 -13.06
C HIS A 606 -60.05 -12.31 -12.20
N PRO A 607 -61.13 -13.12 -12.21
CA PRO A 607 -62.43 -12.74 -11.62
C PRO A 607 -62.36 -12.46 -10.11
N HIS A 608 -61.41 -13.09 -9.40
CA HIS A 608 -61.21 -12.90 -7.96
C HIS A 608 -60.77 -11.48 -7.58
N PHE A 609 -60.08 -10.74 -8.47
CA PHE A 609 -59.69 -9.36 -8.22
C PHE A 609 -60.84 -8.35 -8.42
N PHE A 610 -61.88 -8.73 -9.17
CA PHE A 610 -62.97 -7.83 -9.58
C PHE A 610 -64.31 -8.15 -8.92
N SER A 611 -64.39 -9.21 -8.09
CA SER A 611 -65.62 -9.69 -7.44
C SER A 611 -66.28 -8.68 -6.50
N GLN A 612 -65.53 -7.69 -6.01
CA GLN A 612 -66.02 -6.65 -5.10
C GLN A 612 -66.24 -5.28 -5.78
N ILE A 613 -66.01 -5.17 -7.09
CA ILE A 613 -66.13 -3.91 -7.83
C ILE A 613 -67.48 -3.88 -8.54
N SER A 614 -68.49 -3.32 -7.86
CA SER A 614 -69.90 -3.31 -8.30
C SER A 614 -70.20 -2.54 -9.60
N GLN A 615 -69.22 -1.86 -10.20
CA GLN A 615 -69.36 -0.97 -11.36
C GLN A 615 -68.85 -1.55 -12.69
N VAL A 616 -68.37 -2.79 -12.74
CA VAL A 616 -67.91 -3.40 -13.99
C VAL A 616 -69.13 -3.84 -14.82
N SER A 617 -69.62 -2.94 -15.67
CA SER A 617 -70.71 -3.21 -16.63
C SER A 617 -70.42 -4.44 -17.49
N THR A 618 -71.47 -5.22 -17.78
CA THR A 618 -71.44 -6.44 -18.62
C THR A 618 -70.94 -6.21 -20.05
N GLN A 619 -70.77 -4.95 -20.48
CA GLN A 619 -70.16 -4.57 -21.77
C GLN A 619 -68.61 -4.61 -21.81
N ALA A 620 -67.93 -4.91 -20.70
CA ALA A 620 -66.46 -4.88 -20.59
C ALA A 620 -65.80 -6.27 -20.40
N ALA A 621 -66.42 -7.35 -20.90
CA ALA A 621 -65.94 -8.72 -20.67
C ALA A 621 -64.52 -9.01 -21.20
N ASP A 622 -64.10 -8.34 -22.29
CA ASP A 622 -62.78 -8.53 -22.91
C ASP A 622 -61.74 -7.46 -22.52
N TRP A 623 -62.09 -6.56 -21.61
CA TRP A 623 -61.19 -5.49 -21.21
C TRP A 623 -60.02 -6.02 -20.36
N LYS A 624 -58.80 -5.62 -20.73
CA LYS A 624 -57.57 -5.91 -19.99
C LYS A 624 -56.82 -4.62 -19.71
N ALA A 625 -56.29 -4.47 -18.50
CA ALA A 625 -55.35 -3.42 -18.17
C ALA A 625 -54.28 -3.90 -17.22
N LEU A 626 -53.13 -3.23 -17.27
CA LEU A 626 -52.02 -3.49 -16.36
C LEU A 626 -52.26 -2.70 -15.07
N PRO A 627 -52.43 -3.37 -13.91
CA PRO A 627 -52.56 -2.69 -12.64
C PRO A 627 -51.19 -2.14 -12.22
N ARG A 628 -51.17 -1.01 -11.51
CA ARG A 628 -49.92 -0.38 -11.03
C ARG A 628 -50.04 0.07 -9.58
N LEU A 629 -48.94 -0.05 -8.83
CA LEU A 629 -48.82 0.52 -7.49
C LEU A 629 -48.82 2.05 -7.56
N ARG A 630 -49.51 2.69 -6.62
CA ARG A 630 -49.74 4.15 -6.61
C ARG A 630 -49.91 4.67 -5.18
N ARG A 631 -49.73 5.98 -4.96
CA ARG A 631 -49.89 6.66 -3.64
C ARG A 631 -48.89 6.23 -2.54
N GLY A 632 -47.85 5.48 -2.89
CA GLY A 632 -46.72 5.17 -2.01
C GLY A 632 -45.46 5.93 -2.43
N HIS A 633 -44.41 5.79 -1.64
CA HIS A 633 -43.10 6.41 -1.87
C HIS A 633 -42.36 5.74 -3.04
N ASP A 634 -42.33 6.41 -4.20
CA ASP A 634 -41.66 5.94 -5.42
C ASP A 634 -40.18 6.36 -5.44
N VAL A 635 -39.31 5.48 -4.94
CA VAL A 635 -37.86 5.72 -4.95
C VAL A 635 -37.37 5.68 -6.41
N SER A 636 -36.87 6.79 -6.95
CA SER A 636 -36.37 6.85 -8.33
C SER A 636 -35.32 5.76 -8.63
N GLY A 637 -35.73 4.71 -9.33
CA GLY A 637 -34.85 3.60 -9.73
C GLY A 637 -33.70 4.04 -10.66
N HIS A 638 -33.89 5.12 -11.42
CA HIS A 638 -32.85 5.70 -12.27
C HIS A 638 -31.75 6.37 -11.43
N ILE A 639 -32.12 7.21 -10.47
CA ILE A 639 -31.14 7.86 -9.57
C ILE A 639 -30.38 6.79 -8.76
N PHE A 640 -31.07 5.75 -8.28
CA PHE A 640 -30.44 4.64 -7.57
C PHE A 640 -29.39 3.94 -8.43
N LEU A 641 -29.77 3.54 -9.65
CA LEU A 641 -28.89 2.80 -10.55
C LEU A 641 -27.69 3.64 -11.01
N LEU A 642 -27.90 4.92 -11.29
CA LEU A 642 -26.85 5.85 -11.70
C LEU A 642 -25.88 6.14 -10.54
N THR A 643 -26.41 6.27 -9.31
CA THR A 643 -25.61 6.44 -8.09
C THR A 643 -24.73 5.23 -7.84
N MET A 644 -25.31 4.04 -7.82
CA MET A 644 -24.57 2.80 -7.60
C MET A 644 -23.54 2.56 -8.71
N SER A 645 -23.90 2.81 -9.98
CA SER A 645 -22.98 2.69 -11.12
C SER A 645 -21.79 3.64 -10.99
N THR A 646 -22.04 4.90 -10.62
CA THR A 646 -21.01 5.92 -10.44
C THR A 646 -20.02 5.53 -9.33
N LEU A 647 -20.54 5.16 -8.16
CA LEU A 647 -19.72 4.80 -7.01
C LEU A 647 -18.94 3.50 -7.24
N PHE A 648 -19.56 2.51 -7.90
CA PHE A 648 -18.90 1.27 -8.26
C PHE A 648 -17.71 1.51 -9.20
N LEU A 649 -17.91 2.24 -10.32
CA LEU A 649 -16.83 2.53 -11.26
C LEU A 649 -15.71 3.36 -10.61
N ALA A 650 -16.05 4.32 -9.75
CA ALA A 650 -15.08 5.11 -9.01
C ALA A 650 -14.22 4.25 -8.06
N ASP A 651 -14.79 3.25 -7.38
CA ASP A 651 -14.02 2.29 -6.57
C ASP A 651 -13.10 1.43 -7.45
N GLN A 652 -13.59 0.96 -8.60
CA GLN A 652 -12.80 0.10 -9.48
C GLN A 652 -11.60 0.83 -10.12
N LEU A 653 -11.72 2.13 -10.38
CA LEU A 653 -10.63 2.99 -10.86
C LEU A 653 -9.48 3.14 -9.85
N ARG A 654 -9.68 2.88 -8.56
CA ARG A 654 -8.61 2.93 -7.55
C ARG A 654 -7.47 1.99 -7.86
N SER A 655 -7.78 0.84 -8.45
CA SER A 655 -6.78 -0.13 -8.90
C SER A 655 -5.84 0.46 -9.95
N SER A 656 -6.23 1.52 -10.65
CA SER A 656 -5.43 2.19 -11.67
C SER A 656 -4.69 3.43 -11.15
N GLN A 657 -4.86 3.87 -9.89
CA GLN A 657 -4.24 5.10 -9.38
C GLN A 657 -2.70 5.04 -9.14
N CYS A 658 -2.05 3.90 -9.41
CA CYS A 658 -0.58 3.81 -9.28
C CYS A 658 0.13 4.48 -10.46
N LEU A 659 1.25 5.14 -10.18
CA LEU A 659 2.16 5.82 -11.12
C LEU A 659 2.96 4.88 -12.05
N ALA A 660 2.51 3.63 -12.23
CA ALA A 660 3.15 2.70 -13.16
C ALA A 660 2.78 3.05 -14.62
N PRO A 661 3.68 2.89 -15.60
CA PRO A 661 3.35 3.12 -17.00
C PRO A 661 2.23 2.18 -17.47
N TRP A 662 1.10 2.74 -17.90
CA TRP A 662 -0.03 1.96 -18.40
C TRP A 662 0.16 1.58 -19.88
N SER A 663 -0.25 0.37 -20.25
CA SER A 663 -0.42 -0.01 -21.65
C SER A 663 -1.47 0.87 -22.33
N LEU A 664 -1.40 1.03 -23.66
CA LEU A 664 -2.38 1.83 -24.41
C LEU A 664 -3.81 1.34 -24.16
N ALA A 665 -4.01 0.02 -24.15
CA ALA A 665 -5.31 -0.59 -23.87
C ALA A 665 -5.83 -0.24 -22.47
N HIS A 666 -4.96 -0.24 -21.45
CA HIS A 666 -5.36 0.14 -20.09
C HIS A 666 -5.67 1.64 -19.98
N ARG A 667 -4.90 2.52 -20.66
CA ARG A 667 -5.19 3.96 -20.71
C ARG A 667 -6.57 4.23 -21.31
N ILE A 668 -6.88 3.59 -22.45
CA ILE A 668 -8.19 3.71 -23.10
C ILE A 668 -9.29 3.24 -22.15
N SER A 669 -9.09 2.12 -21.46
CA SER A 669 -10.06 1.59 -20.51
C SER A 669 -10.31 2.52 -19.31
N VAL A 670 -9.24 3.09 -18.73
CA VAL A 670 -9.36 4.08 -17.64
C VAL A 670 -10.13 5.31 -18.12
N PHE A 671 -9.79 5.85 -19.29
CA PHE A 671 -10.47 7.01 -19.86
C PHE A 671 -11.95 6.72 -20.14
N ALA A 672 -12.28 5.55 -20.71
CA ALA A 672 -13.66 5.15 -20.97
C ALA A 672 -14.48 5.05 -19.67
N ASN A 673 -13.90 4.51 -18.59
CA ASN A 673 -14.57 4.44 -17.29
C ASN A 673 -14.81 5.84 -16.70
N ILE A 674 -13.83 6.75 -16.80
CA ILE A 674 -14.00 8.16 -16.36
C ILE A 674 -15.09 8.86 -17.19
N ALA A 675 -15.09 8.67 -18.51
CA ALA A 675 -16.11 9.24 -19.40
C ALA A 675 -17.51 8.72 -19.05
N LEU A 676 -17.66 7.42 -18.77
CA LEU A 676 -18.94 6.84 -18.37
C LEU A 676 -19.43 7.37 -17.02
N ILE A 677 -18.52 7.58 -16.05
CA ILE A 677 -18.85 8.27 -14.79
C ILE A 677 -19.39 9.68 -15.09
N GLY A 678 -18.76 10.43 -16.00
CA GLY A 678 -19.25 11.74 -16.44
C GLY A 678 -20.65 11.68 -17.07
N ILE A 679 -20.93 10.66 -17.89
CA ILE A 679 -22.27 10.42 -18.45
C ILE A 679 -23.28 10.11 -17.34
N TRP A 680 -22.91 9.33 -16.31
CA TRP A 680 -23.77 9.07 -15.17
C TRP A 680 -24.05 10.32 -14.33
N MET A 681 -23.06 11.20 -14.15
CA MET A 681 -23.28 12.50 -13.49
C MET A 681 -24.27 13.36 -14.28
N LEU A 682 -24.10 13.47 -15.61
CA LEU A 682 -25.03 14.21 -16.47
C LEU A 682 -26.44 13.58 -16.45
N ALA A 683 -26.53 12.25 -16.51
CA ALA A 683 -27.80 11.54 -16.42
C ALA A 683 -28.49 11.79 -15.08
N SER A 684 -27.75 11.75 -13.97
CA SER A 684 -28.27 12.08 -12.64
C SER A 684 -28.77 13.52 -12.59
N TYR A 685 -28.00 14.48 -13.10
CA TYR A 685 -28.42 15.89 -13.19
C TYR A 685 -29.74 16.05 -13.96
N THR A 686 -29.79 15.55 -15.20
CA THR A 686 -30.99 15.69 -16.06
C THR A 686 -32.20 14.97 -15.47
N THR A 687 -31.98 13.81 -14.83
CA THR A 687 -33.04 13.10 -14.10
C THR A 687 -33.53 13.95 -12.93
N SER A 688 -32.63 14.54 -12.14
CA SER A 688 -32.98 15.44 -11.04
C SER A 688 -33.65 16.73 -11.49
N VAL A 689 -33.41 17.24 -12.70
CA VAL A 689 -34.04 18.46 -13.22
C VAL A 689 -35.46 18.21 -13.74
N TYR A 690 -35.68 17.13 -14.50
CA TYR A 690 -36.91 16.94 -15.28
C TYR A 690 -37.84 15.85 -14.75
N PHE A 691 -37.35 14.90 -13.97
CA PHE A 691 -38.14 13.73 -13.57
C PHE A 691 -38.09 13.54 -12.06
N HIS A 692 -39.12 12.91 -11.51
CA HIS A 692 -39.29 12.64 -10.08
C HIS A 692 -39.54 13.89 -9.23
N SER A 693 -40.25 13.76 -8.12
CA SER A 693 -40.41 14.83 -7.14
C SER A 693 -39.13 15.04 -6.31
N PRO A 694 -38.95 16.18 -5.63
CA PRO A 694 -37.81 16.40 -4.74
C PRO A 694 -37.68 15.33 -3.65
N PHE A 695 -38.80 14.87 -3.10
CA PHE A 695 -38.83 13.86 -2.05
C PHE A 695 -38.39 12.47 -2.56
N GLU A 696 -38.78 12.10 -3.79
CA GLU A 696 -38.36 10.86 -4.48
C GLU A 696 -36.86 10.82 -4.81
N LYS A 697 -36.23 12.00 -4.99
CA LYS A 697 -34.78 12.15 -5.27
C LYS A 697 -33.93 12.10 -4.01
N LEU A 698 -34.37 12.77 -2.95
CA LEU A 698 -33.56 13.01 -1.75
C LEU A 698 -33.55 11.83 -0.76
N SER A 699 -34.59 10.98 -0.76
CA SER A 699 -34.67 9.81 0.10
C SER A 699 -33.58 8.75 -0.13
N GLN A 700 -32.75 8.92 -1.16
CA GLN A 700 -31.65 8.01 -1.53
C GLN A 700 -30.27 8.54 -1.15
N VAL A 701 -30.15 9.84 -0.85
CA VAL A 701 -28.87 10.53 -0.61
C VAL A 701 -28.56 10.60 0.89
N THR A 702 -29.57 10.48 1.75
CA THR A 702 -29.42 10.45 3.22
C THR A 702 -29.64 9.02 3.76
N PRO A 703 -28.70 8.47 4.55
CA PRO A 703 -29.01 7.31 5.38
C PRO A 703 -30.03 7.77 6.43
N SER A 704 -31.27 7.27 6.38
CA SER A 704 -32.34 7.74 7.26
C SER A 704 -32.07 7.42 8.74
N ALA A 705 -31.76 8.44 9.52
CA ALA A 705 -32.30 8.57 10.86
C ALA A 705 -33.73 9.11 10.73
N SER A 706 -34.74 8.28 10.97
CA SER A 706 -36.10 8.76 11.27
C SER A 706 -36.94 7.63 11.86
N HIS A 707 -36.96 7.55 13.19
CA HIS A 707 -38.13 7.12 13.92
C HIS A 707 -38.81 8.37 14.47
N GLY A 708 -40.08 8.56 14.11
CA GLY A 708 -41.08 9.35 14.85
C GLY A 708 -40.88 10.86 14.87
N LEU A 709 -41.88 11.59 14.38
CA LEU A 709 -42.59 12.65 15.09
C LEU A 709 -43.45 13.43 14.09
N ASP A 710 -44.65 12.91 13.86
CA ASP A 710 -45.79 13.77 13.54
C ASP A 710 -46.67 13.83 14.79
N GLY A 711 -47.00 15.05 15.20
CA GLY A 711 -48.10 15.34 16.13
C GLY A 711 -47.66 15.74 17.53
N ILE A 712 -47.59 17.06 17.78
CA ILE A 712 -48.27 17.75 18.89
C ILE A 712 -48.35 19.25 18.52
N CYS A 713 -49.59 19.67 18.27
CA CYS A 713 -50.28 20.94 18.53
C CYS A 713 -49.62 22.31 18.30
N ASP A 714 -50.37 23.14 17.57
CA ASP A 714 -50.56 24.58 17.77
C ASP A 714 -50.56 24.98 19.26
N ASP A 715 -49.79 26.00 19.65
CA ASP A 715 -50.29 27.34 20.02
C ASP A 715 -49.18 28.21 20.65
N ALA A 716 -49.34 29.53 20.49
CA ALA A 716 -48.80 30.61 21.34
C ALA A 716 -47.29 31.02 21.28
N ASN A 717 -47.09 32.16 20.61
CA ASN A 717 -46.52 33.41 21.16
C ASN A 717 -45.03 33.55 21.57
N ILE A 718 -44.38 34.51 20.87
CA ILE A 718 -43.72 35.73 21.41
C ILE A 718 -42.37 35.59 22.16
N ARG A 719 -41.36 36.28 21.57
CA ARG A 719 -40.13 36.90 22.15
C ARG A 719 -39.13 35.93 22.82
N LEU A 720 -37.83 35.99 22.57
CA LEU A 720 -36.89 37.08 22.25
C LEU A 720 -35.77 36.51 21.37
#